data_AF-A0A5C5PXB1-F1
#
_entry.id   AF-A0A5C5PXB1-F1
#
_cell.length_a   1.000
_cell.length_b   1.000
_cell.length_c   1.000
_cell.angle_alpha   90.00
_cell.angle_beta   90.00
_cell.angle_gamma   90.00
#
_symmetry.space_group_name_H-M   'P 1'
#
loop_
_entity.id
_entity.type
_entity.pdbx_description
1 polymer ?
#
loop_
_entity_poly.entity_id
_entity_poly.type
_entity_poly.pdbx_seq_one_letter_code
_entity_poly.pdbx_strand_id
1 'polypeptide(L)'
;MSELTKLDKDAVKDATDTIAVLDSTTQPPSLFIGLNAFAMPSSDNKSDYTRSDFFQGVRIHHDFSIKRLISRGTLVDLTFNVEDEQLANRYLALFVFNNKDSFNFHAPTSEVIPVNEAVDSTPTPALSNWNFENKQSFIRNLRPGRDIVYNTTSNVLEVTSTLDKPLQEHRCIALKARSNNSELTLDLCLHRPTNSGFGKSELVNGSLLRLKSGSALPCNWISLSITCDKTGLTYSSLIYNDNSAMASSVHSIDAQPVRQGWEVQLAGKYIDYDAFSFIFDNSNTDYRITVHFHVLNSDPADERSNWVFENARATLYERHYKPVVIIPLNDVHTHPSNIHRGNSYIVGEPKTSRRELNGTSLSLAPDMPFVAHIQLNPKTLRPLEEKTQGAIDRPRPITIIHGVLIFDTDTRHNDRIIRGYALKSSDVTLPVKNEATYTPLSPKITRRYESPIGKLEFIDFSGSTIHYSDNTAMKIPRARIRMNTGISRQLIDAANISLDSLFSMSASQWREPALDAIAEPALLDFHGAHGLYFWELFLYLPWLVASRLNMERRYSEAQFWLNYIFDPQSNNSDSHAHAPAVHWKLPALIGDNRDLSYAQDQQDDPNLIALSAPVYFRQALYMLYLDIQFNRGDAAYRQASADSLVEAKLWYVRIKNLLGPRPNMTRSDPWLPITLADLGASTSSELRRVEKRLGRNFTKLSQLHRSPATDTQTTLARDSNRLCLPLNPDLVARWDKVQSRLHNLRHHLRLCT
;
A
#
# COMPACT_ATOMS: atom_id res chain seq x y z
N MET A 1 19.73 -16.16 -1.22
CA MET A 1 18.72 -17.15 -0.76
C MET A 1 18.23 -16.69 0.60
N SER A 2 16.95 -16.38 0.73
CA SER A 2 16.39 -15.33 1.63
C SER A 2 16.12 -15.78 3.07
N GLU A 3 16.36 -14.90 4.04
CA GLU A 3 15.94 -15.02 5.46
C GLU A 3 14.46 -15.42 5.65
N LEU A 4 13.58 -15.15 4.67
CA LEU A 4 12.18 -15.61 4.63
C LEU A 4 12.02 -17.13 4.79
N THR A 5 12.96 -17.95 4.30
CA THR A 5 12.83 -19.43 4.39
C THR A 5 13.08 -19.95 5.82
N LYS A 6 13.50 -19.07 6.73
CA LYS A 6 13.74 -19.40 8.15
C LYS A 6 12.55 -19.03 9.04
N LEU A 7 11.54 -18.33 8.50
CA LEU A 7 10.35 -17.91 9.25
C LEU A 7 9.32 -19.04 9.34
N ASP A 8 8.58 -19.08 10.45
CA ASP A 8 7.43 -19.97 10.59
C ASP A 8 6.21 -19.45 9.82
N LYS A 9 5.14 -20.24 9.78
CA LYS A 9 3.94 -19.91 8.98
C LYS A 9 3.26 -18.61 9.42
N ASP A 10 3.21 -18.33 10.71
CA ASP A 10 2.53 -17.15 11.25
C ASP A 10 3.39 -15.90 11.02
N ALA A 11 4.71 -16.01 11.20
CA ALA A 11 5.65 -14.95 10.89
C ALA A 11 5.69 -14.62 9.38
N VAL A 12 5.54 -15.61 8.50
CA VAL A 12 5.39 -15.36 7.05
C VAL A 12 4.11 -14.58 6.76
N LYS A 13 2.99 -14.92 7.42
CA LYS A 13 1.73 -14.22 7.25
C LYS A 13 1.83 -12.75 7.68
N ASP A 14 2.45 -12.49 8.82
CA ASP A 14 2.66 -11.13 9.33
C ASP A 14 3.68 -10.33 8.50
N ALA A 15 4.58 -11.02 7.80
CA ALA A 15 5.57 -10.44 6.90
C ALA A 15 5.05 -10.20 5.47
N THR A 16 3.83 -10.64 5.14
CA THR A 16 3.27 -10.58 3.78
C THR A 16 2.27 -9.44 3.63
N ASP A 17 2.55 -8.52 2.72
CA ASP A 17 1.65 -7.45 2.31
C ASP A 17 0.95 -7.82 0.99
N THR A 18 -0.35 -7.57 0.90
CA THR A 18 -1.15 -7.84 -0.31
C THR A 18 -1.66 -6.54 -0.94
N ILE A 19 -1.41 -6.41 -2.23
CA ILE A 19 -1.88 -5.31 -3.07
C ILE A 19 -3.00 -5.85 -3.95
N ALA A 20 -4.15 -5.19 -3.97
CA ALA A 20 -5.26 -5.51 -4.87
C ALA A 20 -5.88 -4.21 -5.38
N VAL A 21 -5.77 -3.94 -6.68
CA VAL A 21 -6.15 -2.66 -7.27
C VAL A 21 -6.79 -2.89 -8.63
N LEU A 22 -7.93 -2.25 -8.88
CA LEU A 22 -8.51 -2.20 -10.21
C LEU A 22 -7.77 -1.16 -11.06
N ASP A 23 -7.11 -1.63 -12.10
CA ASP A 23 -6.41 -0.83 -13.10
C ASP A 23 -7.38 -0.39 -14.20
N SER A 24 -7.83 0.86 -14.10
CA SER A 24 -8.74 1.50 -15.05
C SER A 24 -8.06 2.01 -16.32
N THR A 25 -6.73 1.91 -16.43
CA THR A 25 -6.01 2.31 -17.66
C THR A 25 -6.19 1.30 -18.80
N THR A 26 -6.55 0.06 -18.44
CA THR A 26 -6.88 -1.00 -19.40
C THR A 26 -8.34 -0.95 -19.81
N GLN A 27 -8.65 -1.28 -21.06
CA GLN A 27 -10.01 -1.47 -21.56
C GLN A 27 -10.17 -2.90 -22.09
N PRO A 28 -11.00 -3.75 -21.46
CA PRO A 28 -11.74 -3.52 -20.20
C PRO A 28 -10.80 -3.40 -18.98
N PRO A 29 -11.25 -2.80 -17.86
CA PRO A 29 -10.45 -2.69 -16.63
C PRO A 29 -9.98 -4.05 -16.14
N SER A 30 -8.74 -4.12 -15.65
CA SER A 30 -8.10 -5.34 -15.17
C SER A 30 -7.75 -5.23 -13.68
N LEU A 31 -7.66 -6.35 -12.98
CA LEU A 31 -7.29 -6.38 -11.57
C LEU A 31 -5.80 -6.65 -11.44
N PHE A 32 -5.06 -5.75 -10.81
CA PHE A 32 -3.70 -6.01 -10.36
C PHE A 32 -3.71 -6.67 -8.99
N ILE A 33 -2.95 -7.75 -8.83
CA ILE A 33 -2.67 -8.39 -7.55
C ILE A 33 -1.16 -8.43 -7.35
N GLY A 34 -0.70 -7.89 -6.22
CA GLY A 34 0.69 -7.92 -5.78
C GLY A 34 0.83 -8.64 -4.45
N LEU A 35 1.88 -9.46 -4.32
CA LEU A 35 2.28 -10.08 -3.06
C LEU A 35 3.71 -9.65 -2.76
N ASN A 36 3.89 -8.90 -1.68
CA ASN A 36 5.19 -8.49 -1.18
C ASN A 36 5.46 -9.21 0.14
N ALA A 37 6.69 -9.66 0.36
CA ALA A 37 7.11 -10.14 1.67
C ALA A 37 8.55 -9.74 1.98
N PHE A 38 8.82 -9.48 3.26
CA PHE A 38 10.15 -9.10 3.74
C PHE A 38 10.45 -9.71 5.10
N ALA A 39 11.67 -10.19 5.31
CA ALA A 39 12.06 -10.71 6.61
C ALA A 39 12.38 -9.54 7.56
N MET A 40 11.53 -9.34 8.58
CA MET A 40 11.79 -8.40 9.67
C MET A 40 13.12 -8.79 10.36
N PRO A 41 14.14 -7.91 10.42
CA PRO A 41 15.32 -8.17 11.22
C PRO A 41 14.94 -8.20 12.71
N SER A 42 15.53 -9.12 13.47
CA SER A 42 15.37 -9.21 14.92
C SER A 42 15.68 -7.86 15.60
N SER A 43 14.64 -7.29 16.21
CA SER A 43 14.59 -6.33 17.31
C SER A 43 15.21 -4.92 17.24
N ASP A 44 16.07 -4.53 16.29
CA ASP A 44 16.80 -3.23 16.46
C ASP A 44 16.60 -2.14 15.39
N ASN A 45 15.81 -2.35 14.33
CA ASN A 45 15.47 -1.27 13.39
C ASN A 45 14.07 -1.46 12.82
N LYS A 46 13.07 -0.85 13.46
CA LYS A 46 11.68 -0.76 12.95
C LYS A 46 11.54 0.16 11.72
N SER A 47 12.64 0.59 11.09
CA SER A 47 12.67 1.64 10.06
C SER A 47 13.02 1.18 8.65
N ASP A 48 13.23 -0.12 8.42
CA ASP A 48 13.61 -0.66 7.11
C ASP A 48 12.35 -0.96 6.26
N TYR A 49 11.61 0.09 5.90
CA TYR A 49 10.32 -0.01 5.19
C TYR A 49 10.44 -0.23 3.68
N THR A 50 11.65 -0.21 3.12
CA THR A 50 11.93 -0.24 1.66
C THR A 50 12.39 -1.61 1.16
N ARG A 51 12.51 -2.59 2.06
CA ARG A 51 13.01 -3.91 1.71
C ARG A 51 11.88 -4.81 1.25
N SER A 52 12.03 -5.35 0.04
CA SER A 52 11.17 -6.39 -0.55
C SER A 52 12.05 -7.59 -0.87
N ASP A 53 12.10 -8.57 0.02
CA ASP A 53 12.86 -9.81 -0.22
C ASP A 53 12.15 -10.72 -1.24
N PHE A 54 10.82 -10.58 -1.37
CA PHE A 54 9.98 -11.28 -2.33
C PHE A 54 8.90 -10.33 -2.87
N PHE A 55 8.75 -10.26 -4.19
CA PHE A 55 7.63 -9.54 -4.81
C PHE A 55 7.14 -10.22 -6.08
N GLN A 56 5.84 -10.47 -6.15
CA GLN A 56 5.16 -10.98 -7.32
C GLN A 56 4.02 -10.03 -7.67
N GLY A 57 3.94 -9.65 -8.95
CA GLY A 57 2.84 -8.84 -9.47
C GLY A 57 2.19 -9.53 -10.66
N VAL A 58 0.87 -9.67 -10.61
CA VAL A 58 0.06 -10.24 -11.68
C VAL A 58 -1.08 -9.31 -12.05
N ARG A 59 -1.45 -9.31 -13.32
CA ARG A 59 -2.67 -8.71 -13.84
C ARG A 59 -3.65 -9.82 -14.20
N ILE A 60 -4.89 -9.67 -13.75
CA ILE A 60 -6.01 -10.54 -14.06
C ILE A 60 -6.95 -9.74 -14.96
N HIS A 61 -7.12 -10.19 -16.19
CA HIS A 61 -8.05 -9.57 -17.14
C HIS A 61 -9.50 -10.00 -16.86
N HIS A 62 -10.45 -9.37 -17.54
CA HIS A 62 -11.89 -9.65 -17.37
C HIS A 62 -12.26 -11.12 -17.70
N ASP A 63 -11.50 -11.77 -18.57
CA ASP A 63 -11.64 -13.20 -18.91
C ASP A 63 -10.93 -14.14 -17.91
N PHE A 64 -10.44 -13.60 -16.79
CA PHE A 64 -9.61 -14.28 -15.79
C PHE A 64 -8.26 -14.78 -16.30
N SER A 65 -7.82 -14.35 -17.50
CA SER A 65 -6.46 -14.62 -17.95
C SER A 65 -5.45 -13.87 -17.06
N ILE A 66 -4.38 -14.58 -16.69
CA ILE A 66 -3.37 -14.07 -15.76
C ILE A 66 -2.10 -13.73 -16.53
N LYS A 67 -1.72 -12.46 -16.54
CA LYS A 67 -0.44 -11.98 -17.05
C LYS A 67 0.48 -11.66 -15.87
N ARG A 68 1.65 -12.29 -15.80
CA ARG A 68 2.69 -11.91 -14.82
C ARG A 68 3.39 -10.64 -15.29
N LEU A 69 3.58 -9.70 -14.37
CA LEU A 69 4.18 -8.39 -14.65
C LEU A 69 5.58 -8.27 -14.02
N ILE A 70 5.81 -8.91 -12.88
CA ILE A 70 7.11 -8.92 -12.21
C ILE A 70 7.25 -10.18 -11.33
N SER A 71 8.48 -10.67 -11.22
CA SER A 71 8.86 -11.79 -10.35
C SER A 71 10.22 -11.50 -9.75
N ARG A 72 10.28 -11.31 -8.42
CA ARG A 72 11.51 -11.05 -7.69
C ARG A 72 11.60 -11.94 -6.46
N GLY A 73 12.80 -12.45 -6.19
CA GLY A 73 13.07 -13.29 -5.01
C GLY A 73 12.71 -14.76 -5.24
N THR A 74 12.67 -15.20 -6.50
CA THR A 74 12.39 -16.59 -6.89
C THR A 74 13.67 -17.33 -7.28
N LEU A 75 13.59 -18.65 -7.46
CA LEU A 75 14.74 -19.47 -7.90
C LEU A 75 15.24 -19.07 -9.31
N VAL A 76 14.34 -18.55 -10.14
CA VAL A 76 14.64 -18.02 -11.48
C VAL A 76 13.78 -16.77 -11.65
N ASP A 77 14.41 -15.60 -11.58
CA ASP A 77 13.72 -14.35 -11.87
C ASP A 77 13.53 -14.24 -13.40
N LEU A 78 12.27 -14.11 -13.82
CA LEU A 78 11.89 -13.96 -15.21
C LEU A 78 12.10 -12.50 -15.64
N THR A 79 12.51 -12.29 -16.90
CA THR A 79 12.60 -10.95 -17.49
C THR A 79 11.24 -10.55 -18.06
N PHE A 80 10.79 -9.34 -17.74
CA PHE A 80 9.50 -8.81 -18.22
C PHE A 80 9.69 -7.54 -19.07
N ASN A 81 8.61 -7.06 -19.66
CA ASN A 81 8.61 -5.77 -20.35
C ASN A 81 8.86 -4.64 -19.34
N VAL A 82 9.65 -3.64 -19.72
CA VAL A 82 10.00 -2.49 -18.87
C VAL A 82 8.76 -1.78 -18.35
N GLU A 83 7.72 -1.63 -19.18
CA GLU A 83 6.46 -0.97 -18.78
C GLU A 83 5.69 -1.76 -17.71
N ASP A 84 5.67 -3.09 -17.81
CA ASP A 84 4.98 -3.97 -16.85
C ASP A 84 5.71 -3.94 -15.49
N GLU A 85 7.05 -3.95 -15.51
CA GLU A 85 7.86 -3.83 -14.30
C GLU A 85 7.73 -2.45 -13.65
N GLN A 86 7.70 -1.36 -14.44
CA GLN A 86 7.48 0.00 -13.94
C GLN A 86 6.13 0.10 -13.23
N LEU A 87 5.06 -0.43 -13.83
CA LEU A 87 3.74 -0.44 -13.23
C LEU A 87 3.71 -1.22 -11.90
N ALA A 88 4.30 -2.42 -11.88
CA ALA A 88 4.30 -3.25 -10.68
C ALA A 88 5.13 -2.62 -9.54
N ASN A 89 6.31 -2.08 -9.85
CA ASN A 89 7.14 -1.36 -8.88
C ASN A 89 6.45 -0.09 -8.37
N ARG A 90 5.68 0.58 -9.22
CA ARG A 90 4.87 1.74 -8.82
C ARG A 90 3.82 1.37 -7.79
N TYR A 91 3.08 0.28 -8.01
CA TYR A 91 2.10 -0.20 -7.03
C TYR A 91 2.74 -0.69 -5.74
N LEU A 92 3.91 -1.35 -5.82
CA LEU A 92 4.70 -1.68 -4.64
C LEU A 92 5.02 -0.43 -3.80
N ALA A 93 5.55 0.62 -4.43
CA ALA A 93 5.87 1.85 -3.73
C ALA A 93 4.63 2.55 -3.15
N LEU A 94 3.54 2.60 -3.91
CA LEU A 94 2.32 3.29 -3.49
C LEU A 94 1.63 2.61 -2.31
N PHE A 95 1.47 1.28 -2.35
CA PHE A 95 0.64 0.56 -1.37
C PHE A 95 1.47 0.00 -0.21
N VAL A 96 2.66 -0.53 -0.48
CA VAL A 96 3.49 -1.15 0.57
C VAL A 96 4.34 -0.11 1.28
N PHE A 97 4.97 0.80 0.55
CA PHE A 97 5.89 1.77 1.18
C PHE A 97 5.17 3.01 1.70
N ASN A 98 4.22 3.57 0.94
CA ASN A 98 3.54 4.81 1.32
C ASN A 98 2.23 4.61 2.11
N ASN A 99 1.50 3.52 1.85
CA ASN A 99 0.17 3.25 2.43
C ASN A 99 0.12 1.96 3.27
N LYS A 100 1.24 1.63 3.94
CA LYS A 100 1.29 0.47 4.82
C LYS A 100 0.19 0.54 5.90
N ASP A 101 -0.50 -0.58 6.10
CA ASP A 101 -1.63 -0.72 7.03
C ASP A 101 -2.85 0.17 6.72
N SER A 102 -2.92 0.74 5.51
CA SER A 102 -4.02 1.56 5.03
C SER A 102 -4.76 0.89 3.86
N PHE A 103 -5.90 1.45 3.43
CA PHE A 103 -6.71 0.84 2.37
C PHE A 103 -6.05 0.95 0.98
N ASN A 104 -6.12 -0.14 0.19
CA ASN A 104 -5.85 -0.05 -1.24
C ASN A 104 -6.96 0.77 -1.93
N PHE A 105 -6.58 1.54 -2.96
CA PHE A 105 -7.49 2.41 -3.71
C PHE A 105 -7.12 2.42 -5.19
N HIS A 106 -7.98 2.97 -6.04
CA HIS A 106 -7.66 3.15 -7.45
C HIS A 106 -6.43 4.04 -7.60
N ALA A 107 -5.35 3.49 -8.14
CA ALA A 107 -4.15 4.26 -8.35
C ALA A 107 -4.43 5.42 -9.31
N PRO A 108 -4.08 6.67 -8.96
CA PRO A 108 -4.26 7.80 -9.87
C PRO A 108 -3.36 7.66 -11.09
N THR A 109 -3.47 8.53 -12.08
CA THR A 109 -2.52 8.56 -13.20
C THR A 109 -1.13 8.95 -12.68
N SER A 110 -0.08 8.29 -13.16
CA SER A 110 1.28 8.60 -12.72
C SER A 110 1.67 9.97 -13.23
N GLU A 111 2.04 10.86 -12.32
CA GLU A 111 2.66 12.12 -12.70
C GLU A 111 4.16 12.02 -12.41
N VAL A 112 4.91 12.19 -13.49
CA VAL A 112 6.35 12.00 -13.54
C VAL A 112 6.91 13.34 -13.98
N ILE A 113 7.68 13.98 -13.11
CA ILE A 113 8.19 15.32 -13.33
C ILE A 113 9.72 15.23 -13.46
N PRO A 114 10.33 15.93 -14.42
CA PRO A 114 11.79 16.04 -14.47
C PRO A 114 12.30 16.71 -13.19
N VAL A 115 13.43 16.24 -12.67
CA VAL A 115 14.14 16.95 -11.59
C VAL A 115 14.63 18.31 -12.08
N ASN A 116 14.65 19.30 -11.19
CA ASN A 116 14.99 20.68 -11.55
C ASN A 116 16.39 20.78 -12.15
N GLU A 117 17.38 20.24 -11.42
CA GLU A 117 18.77 20.21 -11.84
C GLU A 117 19.43 18.91 -11.33
N ALA A 118 20.34 18.37 -12.14
CA ALA A 118 21.30 17.35 -11.72
C ALA A 118 22.69 17.85 -12.11
N VAL A 119 23.46 18.28 -11.12
CA VAL A 119 24.79 18.86 -11.30
C VAL A 119 25.83 17.79 -10.99
N ASP A 120 26.83 17.62 -11.85
CA ASP A 120 27.95 16.71 -11.58
C ASP A 120 28.68 17.18 -10.32
N SER A 121 28.76 16.29 -9.33
CA SER A 121 29.43 16.55 -8.06
C SER A 121 30.61 15.61 -7.83
N THR A 122 31.07 14.93 -8.88
CA THR A 122 32.13 13.93 -8.79
C THR A 122 33.41 14.54 -8.20
N PRO A 123 34.06 13.93 -7.18
CA PRO A 123 35.24 14.51 -6.53
C PRO A 123 36.41 14.75 -7.50
N THR A 124 36.98 15.95 -7.49
CA THR A 124 38.19 16.32 -8.26
C THR A 124 39.30 16.80 -7.32
N PRO A 125 40.49 16.15 -7.29
CA PRO A 125 40.91 15.01 -8.10
C PRO A 125 40.18 13.71 -7.72
N ALA A 126 40.04 12.81 -8.70
CA ALA A 126 39.32 11.55 -8.50
C ALA A 126 40.00 10.72 -7.40
N LEU A 127 39.23 10.37 -6.37
CA LEU A 127 39.69 9.50 -5.29
C LEU A 127 40.07 8.13 -5.87
N SER A 128 41.21 7.56 -5.46
CA SER A 128 41.74 6.30 -6.02
C SER A 128 40.72 5.14 -5.97
N ASN A 129 39.87 5.12 -4.95
CA ASN A 129 38.83 4.10 -4.78
C ASN A 129 37.59 4.30 -5.68
N TRP A 130 37.35 5.53 -6.14
CA TRP A 130 36.24 5.89 -7.03
C TRP A 130 36.60 5.73 -8.50
N ASN A 131 37.90 5.76 -8.81
CA ASN A 131 38.42 5.73 -10.17
C ASN A 131 39.47 4.62 -10.33
N PHE A 132 39.05 3.38 -10.05
CA PHE A 132 39.91 2.22 -10.27
C PHE A 132 40.26 2.09 -11.76
N GLU A 133 41.55 1.97 -12.08
CA GLU A 133 42.08 1.86 -13.44
C GLU A 133 41.60 2.96 -14.43
N ASN A 134 41.34 4.17 -13.94
CA ASN A 134 40.81 5.28 -14.75
C ASN A 134 39.43 5.03 -15.40
N LYS A 135 38.68 4.03 -14.89
CA LYS A 135 37.38 3.61 -15.42
C LYS A 135 36.22 4.52 -15.03
N GLN A 136 36.41 5.53 -14.17
CA GLN A 136 35.38 6.54 -13.89
C GLN A 136 34.89 7.22 -15.16
N SER A 137 35.80 7.45 -16.13
CA SER A 137 35.48 8.05 -17.43
C SER A 137 34.56 7.20 -18.31
N PHE A 138 34.31 5.94 -17.94
CA PHE A 138 33.47 5.01 -18.70
C PHE A 138 32.00 5.13 -18.30
N ILE A 139 31.73 5.74 -17.14
CA ILE A 139 30.37 5.94 -16.62
C ILE A 139 29.81 7.23 -17.23
N ARG A 140 28.59 7.22 -17.74
CA ARG A 140 27.92 8.40 -18.30
C ARG A 140 27.46 9.34 -17.19
N ASN A 141 27.45 10.66 -17.40
CA ASN A 141 26.83 11.60 -16.44
C ASN A 141 25.29 11.47 -16.46
N LEU A 142 24.64 11.60 -15.31
CA LEU A 142 23.19 11.56 -15.24
C LEU A 142 22.57 12.84 -15.82
N ARG A 143 21.61 12.68 -16.74
CA ARG A 143 20.88 13.81 -17.35
C ARG A 143 19.48 13.97 -16.73
N PRO A 144 19.08 15.18 -16.28
CA PRO A 144 17.74 15.48 -15.82
C PRO A 144 16.67 15.11 -16.85
N GLY A 145 15.55 14.52 -16.41
CA GLY A 145 14.38 14.23 -17.26
C GLY A 145 14.54 13.05 -18.22
N ARG A 146 15.76 12.49 -18.36
CA ARG A 146 16.01 11.27 -19.14
C ARG A 146 16.54 10.14 -18.27
N ASP A 147 17.62 10.40 -17.55
CA ASP A 147 18.30 9.38 -16.73
C ASP A 147 17.87 9.49 -15.25
N ILE A 148 17.38 10.65 -14.81
CA ILE A 148 16.80 10.85 -13.48
C ILE A 148 15.43 11.48 -13.61
N VAL A 149 14.43 10.85 -12.99
CA VAL A 149 13.07 11.33 -13.02
C VAL A 149 12.39 11.12 -11.67
N TYR A 150 11.58 12.08 -11.23
CA TYR A 150 10.88 12.01 -9.95
C TYR A 150 9.39 11.71 -10.16
N ASN A 151 8.93 10.61 -9.57
CA ASN A 151 7.53 10.24 -9.58
C ASN A 151 6.84 10.84 -8.34
N THR A 152 5.99 11.85 -8.56
CA THR A 152 5.30 12.57 -7.48
C THR A 152 4.21 11.72 -6.81
N THR A 153 3.69 10.73 -7.53
CA THR A 153 2.65 9.83 -7.03
C THR A 153 3.21 8.79 -6.07
N SER A 154 4.36 8.20 -6.38
CA SER A 154 4.98 7.13 -5.57
C SER A 154 6.10 7.60 -4.64
N ASN A 155 6.52 8.88 -4.72
CA ASN A 155 7.72 9.41 -4.06
C ASN A 155 9.00 8.63 -4.38
N VAL A 156 9.07 8.06 -5.57
CA VAL A 156 10.24 7.34 -6.04
C VAL A 156 11.04 8.25 -6.96
N LEU A 157 12.34 8.32 -6.70
CA LEU A 157 13.30 8.88 -7.63
C LEU A 157 13.88 7.74 -8.46
N GLU A 158 13.55 7.72 -9.74
CA GLU A 158 14.02 6.70 -10.68
C GLU A 158 15.35 7.16 -11.29
N VAL A 159 16.38 6.34 -11.15
CA VAL A 159 17.74 6.64 -11.64
C VAL A 159 18.18 5.54 -12.59
N THR A 160 18.51 5.91 -13.81
CA THR A 160 19.01 5.04 -14.87
C THR A 160 20.48 5.34 -15.13
N SER A 161 21.36 4.48 -14.64
CA SER A 161 22.79 4.56 -14.89
C SER A 161 23.17 3.81 -16.17
N THR A 162 24.00 4.42 -17.03
CA THR A 162 24.51 3.80 -18.27
C THR A 162 26.02 4.02 -18.41
N LEU A 163 26.65 3.24 -19.29
CA LEU A 163 28.07 3.35 -19.63
C LEU A 163 28.27 4.04 -20.99
N ASP A 164 29.28 4.88 -21.09
CA ASP A 164 29.75 5.49 -22.36
C ASP A 164 30.73 4.57 -23.10
N LYS A 165 31.47 3.71 -22.38
CA LYS A 165 32.43 2.75 -22.94
C LYS A 165 32.19 1.35 -22.38
N PRO A 166 32.41 0.29 -23.18
CA PRO A 166 32.27 -1.08 -22.69
C PRO A 166 33.28 -1.40 -21.59
N LEU A 167 32.86 -2.19 -20.61
CA LEU A 167 33.75 -2.89 -19.70
C LEU A 167 33.94 -4.31 -20.21
N GLN A 168 35.11 -4.59 -20.75
CA GLN A 168 35.44 -5.88 -21.34
C GLN A 168 35.74 -6.93 -20.29
N GLU A 169 35.54 -8.19 -20.68
CA GLU A 169 35.95 -9.34 -19.89
C GLU A 169 37.47 -9.31 -19.64
N HIS A 170 37.85 -9.43 -18.38
CA HIS A 170 39.23 -9.31 -17.91
C HIS A 170 39.57 -10.53 -17.07
N ARG A 171 40.61 -11.26 -17.50
CA ARG A 171 41.08 -12.48 -16.87
C ARG A 171 42.53 -12.32 -16.48
N CYS A 172 42.89 -12.81 -15.30
CA CYS A 172 44.27 -12.82 -14.82
C CYS A 172 44.69 -14.20 -14.33
N ILE A 173 45.94 -14.56 -14.61
CA ILE A 173 46.61 -15.75 -14.12
C ILE A 173 47.79 -15.28 -13.27
N ALA A 174 47.81 -15.64 -11.99
CA ALA A 174 48.91 -15.37 -11.09
C ALA A 174 49.60 -16.69 -10.73
N LEU A 175 50.82 -16.87 -11.24
CA LEU A 175 51.68 -18.03 -11.00
C LEU A 175 52.72 -17.66 -9.94
N LYS A 176 52.78 -18.44 -8.87
CA LYS A 176 53.78 -18.29 -7.81
C LYS A 176 54.55 -19.59 -7.63
N ALA A 177 55.88 -19.46 -7.61
CA ALA A 177 56.77 -20.59 -7.42
C ALA A 177 58.00 -20.20 -6.61
N ARG A 178 58.57 -21.16 -5.88
CA ARG A 178 59.76 -20.94 -5.06
C ARG A 178 60.75 -22.08 -5.27
N SER A 179 62.02 -21.73 -5.43
CA SER A 179 63.12 -22.68 -5.60
C SER A 179 64.30 -22.21 -4.77
N ASN A 180 64.68 -22.99 -3.74
CA ASN A 180 65.78 -22.73 -2.79
C ASN A 180 65.83 -21.29 -2.24
N ASN A 181 66.54 -20.38 -2.93
CA ASN A 181 66.76 -18.97 -2.55
C ASN A 181 66.09 -17.95 -3.50
N SER A 182 65.24 -18.41 -4.42
CA SER A 182 64.57 -17.58 -5.44
C SER A 182 63.05 -17.76 -5.41
N GLU A 183 62.32 -16.67 -5.58
CA GLU A 183 60.85 -16.62 -5.66
C GLU A 183 60.43 -15.97 -6.98
N LEU A 184 59.57 -16.67 -7.72
CA LEU A 184 58.97 -16.21 -8.97
C LEU A 184 57.51 -15.83 -8.71
N THR A 185 57.14 -14.62 -9.13
CA THR A 185 55.73 -14.21 -9.27
C THR A 185 55.52 -13.75 -10.70
N LEU A 186 54.62 -14.41 -11.41
CA LEU A 186 54.24 -14.10 -12.78
C LEU A 186 52.74 -13.85 -12.83
N ASP A 187 52.36 -12.59 -13.02
CA ASP A 187 50.99 -12.15 -13.21
C ASP A 187 50.77 -11.87 -14.71
N LEU A 188 49.78 -12.53 -15.32
CA LEU A 188 49.40 -12.38 -16.72
C LEU A 188 47.94 -11.97 -16.76
N CYS A 189 47.66 -10.75 -17.21
CA CYS A 189 46.30 -10.23 -17.33
C CYS A 189 46.02 -9.85 -18.77
N LEU A 190 44.84 -10.20 -19.28
CA LEU A 190 44.39 -9.78 -20.61
C LEU A 190 42.89 -9.48 -20.64
N HIS A 191 42.51 -8.63 -21.59
CA HIS A 191 41.11 -8.48 -21.98
C HIS A 191 40.79 -9.52 -23.05
N ARG A 192 39.57 -10.07 -23.02
CA ARG A 192 39.15 -11.02 -24.05
C ARG A 192 39.23 -10.35 -25.44
N PRO A 193 39.88 -10.99 -26.42
CA PRO A 193 40.01 -10.42 -27.76
C PRO A 193 38.63 -10.24 -28.41
N THR A 194 38.40 -9.08 -29.01
CA THR A 194 37.14 -8.71 -29.69
C THR A 194 36.96 -9.39 -31.06
N ASN A 195 38.05 -9.86 -31.67
CA ASN A 195 38.02 -10.60 -32.92
C ASN A 195 38.22 -12.09 -32.63
N SER A 196 37.41 -12.93 -33.28
CA SER A 196 37.43 -14.41 -33.22
C SER A 196 38.65 -15.04 -33.89
N GLY A 197 39.83 -14.42 -33.79
CA GLY A 197 41.03 -14.80 -34.51
C GLY A 197 42.04 -15.46 -33.58
N PHE A 198 42.34 -16.73 -33.85
CA PHE A 198 43.53 -17.43 -33.38
C PHE A 198 44.77 -16.55 -33.56
N GLY A 199 45.40 -16.14 -32.46
CA GLY A 199 46.51 -15.18 -32.49
C GLY A 199 46.96 -14.72 -31.09
N LYS A 200 47.96 -13.85 -31.05
CA LYS A 200 48.51 -13.31 -29.80
C LYS A 200 47.65 -12.18 -29.25
N SER A 201 47.45 -12.18 -27.95
CA SER A 201 46.71 -11.15 -27.20
C SER A 201 47.66 -10.25 -26.44
N GLU A 202 47.37 -8.94 -26.42
CA GLU A 202 48.13 -7.96 -25.67
C GLU A 202 47.86 -8.10 -24.16
N LEU A 203 48.93 -8.14 -23.37
CA LEU A 203 48.91 -8.14 -21.92
C LEU A 203 48.65 -6.74 -21.41
N VAL A 204 47.73 -6.63 -20.45
CA VAL A 204 47.24 -5.33 -19.94
C VAL A 204 47.94 -4.95 -18.64
N ASN A 205 47.69 -3.72 -18.18
CA ASN A 205 48.15 -3.23 -16.88
C ASN A 205 47.76 -4.20 -15.75
N GLY A 206 48.74 -4.56 -14.92
CA GLY A 206 48.64 -5.64 -13.94
C GLY A 206 49.47 -6.87 -14.30
N SER A 207 49.90 -7.01 -15.56
CA SER A 207 50.80 -8.08 -15.99
C SER A 207 52.24 -7.77 -15.60
N LEU A 208 52.82 -8.63 -14.77
CA LEU A 208 54.11 -8.39 -14.14
C LEU A 208 54.88 -9.69 -13.95
N LEU A 209 56.19 -9.66 -14.24
CA LEU A 209 57.11 -10.69 -13.81
C LEU A 209 58.02 -10.11 -12.71
N ARG A 210 58.06 -10.77 -11.56
CA ARG A 210 58.96 -10.44 -10.46
C ARG A 210 59.78 -11.67 -10.06
N LEU A 211 61.09 -11.50 -10.05
CA LEU A 211 62.08 -12.49 -9.64
C LEU A 211 62.80 -11.98 -8.40
N LYS A 212 62.57 -12.58 -7.24
CA LYS A 212 63.33 -12.25 -6.03
C LYS A 212 64.39 -13.30 -5.82
N SER A 213 65.64 -12.90 -5.58
CA SER A 213 66.72 -13.82 -5.22
C SER A 213 67.73 -13.16 -4.31
N GLY A 214 68.43 -13.95 -3.51
CA GLY A 214 69.59 -13.51 -2.73
C GLY A 214 70.90 -13.42 -3.55
N SER A 215 70.92 -13.95 -4.77
CA SER A 215 72.06 -13.91 -5.70
C SER A 215 71.78 -13.02 -6.91
N ALA A 216 72.79 -12.32 -7.42
CA ALA A 216 72.71 -11.51 -8.65
C ALA A 216 72.29 -12.36 -9.87
N LEU A 217 71.50 -11.78 -10.79
CA LEU A 217 71.15 -12.45 -12.05
C LEU A 217 72.41 -12.73 -12.89
N PRO A 218 72.44 -13.86 -13.62
CA PRO A 218 73.49 -14.13 -14.59
C PRO A 218 73.56 -13.06 -15.70
N CYS A 219 72.40 -12.63 -16.24
CA CYS A 219 72.26 -11.64 -17.31
C CYS A 219 70.90 -10.90 -17.22
N ASN A 220 70.76 -9.76 -17.91
CA ASN A 220 69.52 -8.98 -17.91
C ASN A 220 68.45 -9.50 -18.89
N TRP A 221 68.84 -10.21 -19.95
CA TRP A 221 67.91 -10.71 -20.96
C TRP A 221 67.39 -12.08 -20.56
N ILE A 222 66.06 -12.22 -20.46
CA ILE A 222 65.40 -13.45 -20.04
C ILE A 222 64.29 -13.90 -20.99
N SER A 223 64.10 -15.20 -21.16
CA SER A 223 62.91 -15.76 -21.79
C SER A 223 62.25 -16.80 -20.87
N LEU A 224 60.93 -16.97 -21.03
CA LEU A 224 60.12 -17.83 -20.17
C LEU A 224 59.58 -19.00 -20.98
N SER A 225 59.84 -20.21 -20.51
CA SER A 225 59.13 -21.41 -20.95
C SER A 225 58.28 -21.97 -19.81
N ILE A 226 57.11 -22.50 -20.15
CA ILE A 226 56.20 -23.11 -19.18
C ILE A 226 55.78 -24.49 -19.68
N THR A 227 55.86 -25.48 -18.81
CA THR A 227 55.47 -26.87 -19.07
C THR A 227 54.39 -27.27 -18.09
N CYS A 228 53.30 -27.87 -18.58
CA CYS A 228 52.24 -28.42 -17.75
C CYS A 228 52.63 -29.82 -17.27
N ASP A 229 52.68 -30.05 -15.96
CA ASP A 229 53.16 -31.32 -15.39
C ASP A 229 52.24 -32.51 -15.72
N LYS A 230 50.95 -32.25 -15.97
CA LYS A 230 49.96 -33.30 -16.25
C LYS A 230 49.89 -33.71 -17.72
N THR A 231 50.00 -32.75 -18.64
CA THR A 231 49.86 -33.00 -20.08
C THR A 231 51.20 -33.13 -20.79
N GLY A 232 52.29 -32.65 -20.18
CA GLY A 232 53.60 -32.56 -20.81
C GLY A 232 53.69 -31.48 -21.90
N LEU A 233 52.66 -30.67 -22.10
CA LEU A 233 52.67 -29.59 -23.09
C LEU A 233 53.62 -28.49 -22.64
N THR A 234 54.61 -28.16 -23.48
CA THR A 234 55.59 -27.10 -23.23
C THR A 234 55.39 -25.95 -24.21
N TYR A 235 55.23 -24.74 -23.68
CA TYR A 235 55.31 -23.50 -24.44
C TYR A 235 56.72 -22.93 -24.28
N SER A 236 57.52 -22.98 -25.36
CA SER A 236 58.94 -22.59 -25.35
C SER A 236 59.17 -21.08 -25.20
N SER A 237 58.20 -20.24 -25.60
CA SER A 237 58.24 -18.79 -25.41
C SER A 237 56.84 -18.30 -25.02
N LEU A 238 56.70 -17.85 -23.77
CA LEU A 238 55.42 -17.44 -23.22
C LEU A 238 55.06 -15.98 -23.55
N ILE A 239 56.06 -15.11 -23.72
CA ILE A 239 55.88 -13.66 -23.87
C ILE A 239 56.60 -13.17 -25.12
N TYR A 240 55.93 -12.32 -25.89
CA TYR A 240 56.39 -11.78 -27.16
C TYR A 240 56.44 -10.24 -27.12
N ASN A 241 57.42 -9.66 -27.81
CA ASN A 241 57.56 -8.20 -27.90
C ASN A 241 56.62 -7.55 -28.92
N ASP A 242 56.15 -8.31 -29.91
CA ASP A 242 55.27 -7.84 -30.98
C ASP A 242 54.29 -8.96 -31.39
N ASN A 243 53.12 -8.56 -31.90
CA ASN A 243 52.10 -9.44 -32.43
C ASN A 243 52.58 -10.22 -33.67
N SER A 244 53.47 -9.62 -34.48
CA SER A 244 54.01 -10.21 -35.72
C SER A 244 55.09 -11.28 -35.52
N ALA A 245 55.59 -11.45 -34.28
CA ALA A 245 56.68 -12.37 -33.98
C ALA A 245 56.31 -13.83 -34.28
N MET A 246 57.23 -14.63 -34.84
CA MET A 246 56.98 -16.07 -35.05
C MET A 246 56.98 -16.84 -33.73
N ALA A 247 56.09 -17.84 -33.59
CA ALA A 247 55.97 -18.66 -32.38
C ALA A 247 57.20 -19.58 -32.14
N SER A 248 57.99 -19.84 -33.18
CA SER A 248 59.15 -20.74 -33.14
C SER A 248 60.46 -20.07 -32.71
N SER A 249 60.51 -18.75 -32.55
CA SER A 249 61.71 -18.04 -32.08
C SER A 249 61.58 -17.65 -30.61
N VAL A 250 62.67 -17.87 -29.84
CA VAL A 250 62.75 -17.46 -28.43
C VAL A 250 62.95 -15.96 -28.36
N HIS A 251 62.07 -15.25 -27.65
CA HIS A 251 62.16 -13.80 -27.48
C HIS A 251 62.59 -13.46 -26.06
N SER A 252 63.74 -12.78 -25.95
CA SER A 252 64.23 -12.28 -24.67
C SER A 252 63.62 -10.93 -24.31
N ILE A 253 63.42 -10.73 -23.02
CA ILE A 253 62.90 -9.50 -22.41
C ILE A 253 63.94 -9.00 -21.42
N ASP A 254 64.13 -7.69 -21.40
CA ASP A 254 65.09 -7.03 -20.51
C ASP A 254 64.51 -6.89 -19.09
N ALA A 255 65.20 -7.49 -18.13
CA ALA A 255 64.85 -7.48 -16.71
C ALA A 255 65.61 -6.39 -15.96
N GLN A 256 64.87 -5.43 -15.41
CA GLN A 256 65.43 -4.29 -14.70
C GLN A 256 65.64 -4.62 -13.21
N PRO A 257 66.79 -4.25 -12.61
CA PRO A 257 67.07 -4.51 -11.20
C PRO A 257 66.24 -3.61 -10.27
N VAL A 258 65.71 -4.20 -9.20
CA VAL A 258 64.94 -3.55 -8.12
C VAL A 258 65.61 -3.86 -6.77
N ARG A 259 65.35 -3.08 -5.72
CA ARG A 259 66.03 -3.18 -4.39
C ARG A 259 66.14 -4.60 -3.81
N GLN A 260 65.22 -5.51 -4.13
CA GLN A 260 65.23 -6.92 -3.71
C GLN A 260 64.74 -7.83 -4.85
N GLY A 261 65.44 -7.84 -5.98
CA GLY A 261 65.16 -8.72 -7.12
C GLY A 261 65.12 -7.97 -8.46
N TRP A 262 64.40 -8.53 -9.42
CA TRP A 262 64.19 -7.96 -10.75
C TRP A 262 62.72 -7.94 -11.08
N GLU A 263 62.33 -6.93 -11.86
CA GLU A 263 60.95 -6.73 -12.25
C GLU A 263 60.86 -6.36 -13.72
N VAL A 264 59.89 -6.96 -14.41
CA VAL A 264 59.57 -6.68 -15.81
C VAL A 264 58.09 -6.36 -15.91
N GLN A 265 57.78 -5.15 -16.34
CA GLN A 265 56.42 -4.77 -16.71
C GLN A 265 56.06 -5.43 -18.04
N LEU A 266 55.05 -6.29 -18.01
CA LEU A 266 54.62 -7.05 -19.19
C LEU A 266 53.45 -6.37 -19.93
N ALA A 267 52.93 -5.27 -19.40
CA ALA A 267 51.91 -4.47 -20.07
C ALA A 267 52.43 -4.00 -21.45
N GLY A 268 51.65 -4.21 -22.50
CA GLY A 268 52.02 -3.93 -23.89
C GLY A 268 52.85 -5.02 -24.59
N LYS A 269 53.18 -6.11 -23.88
CA LYS A 269 53.72 -7.34 -24.48
C LYS A 269 52.59 -8.28 -24.87
N TYR A 270 52.90 -9.33 -25.62
CA TYR A 270 51.91 -10.25 -26.17
C TYR A 270 52.08 -11.67 -25.64
N ILE A 271 50.98 -12.39 -25.46
CA ILE A 271 50.94 -13.82 -25.14
C ILE A 271 50.07 -14.55 -26.17
N ASP A 272 50.39 -15.79 -26.49
CA ASP A 272 49.51 -16.60 -27.31
C ASP A 272 48.18 -16.87 -26.56
N TYR A 273 47.05 -16.58 -27.21
CA TYR A 273 45.74 -16.72 -26.56
C TYR A 273 45.42 -18.18 -26.23
N ASP A 274 45.85 -19.13 -27.06
CA ASP A 274 45.64 -20.56 -26.81
C ASP A 274 46.48 -21.02 -25.62
N ALA A 275 47.72 -20.51 -25.49
CA ALA A 275 48.55 -20.76 -24.31
C ALA A 275 47.93 -20.20 -23.03
N PHE A 276 47.42 -18.96 -23.08
CA PHE A 276 46.73 -18.36 -21.94
C PHE A 276 45.45 -19.12 -21.58
N SER A 277 44.58 -19.41 -22.57
CA SER A 277 43.33 -20.15 -22.34
C SER A 277 43.62 -21.53 -21.78
N PHE A 278 44.63 -22.23 -22.30
CA PHE A 278 45.04 -23.52 -21.78
C PHE A 278 45.40 -23.47 -20.30
N ILE A 279 46.22 -22.48 -19.89
CA ILE A 279 46.60 -22.33 -18.47
C ILE A 279 45.39 -21.91 -17.62
N PHE A 280 44.51 -21.07 -18.17
CA PHE A 280 43.31 -20.58 -17.50
C PHE A 280 42.27 -21.69 -17.27
N ASP A 281 42.05 -22.54 -18.26
CA ASP A 281 41.05 -23.61 -18.22
C ASP A 281 41.55 -24.82 -17.39
N ASN A 282 42.87 -25.02 -17.30
CA ASN A 282 43.49 -26.11 -16.55
C ASN A 282 43.91 -25.69 -15.14
N SER A 283 42.92 -25.54 -14.27
CA SER A 283 43.10 -25.12 -12.87
C SER A 283 43.57 -26.24 -11.92
N ASN A 284 43.76 -27.48 -12.35
CA ASN A 284 44.09 -28.60 -11.43
C ASN A 284 45.48 -29.18 -11.68
N THR A 285 46.40 -28.36 -12.19
CA THR A 285 47.76 -28.77 -12.52
C THR A 285 48.76 -27.76 -11.99
N ASP A 286 49.91 -28.27 -11.58
CA ASP A 286 51.10 -27.47 -11.36
C ASP A 286 51.88 -27.33 -12.67
N TYR A 287 52.69 -26.28 -12.73
CA TYR A 287 53.48 -25.96 -13.91
C TYR A 287 54.96 -25.89 -13.54
N ARG A 288 55.82 -26.40 -14.43
CA ARG A 288 57.25 -26.13 -14.41
C ARG A 288 57.52 -24.86 -15.21
N ILE A 289 58.08 -23.84 -14.57
CA ILE A 289 58.48 -22.60 -15.24
C ILE A 289 60.01 -22.56 -15.30
N THR A 290 60.57 -22.40 -16.50
CA THR A 290 62.00 -22.21 -16.68
C THR A 290 62.28 -20.80 -17.19
N VAL A 291 63.12 -20.09 -16.44
CA VAL A 291 63.65 -18.78 -16.82
C VAL A 291 64.99 -19.02 -17.49
N HIS A 292 65.07 -18.72 -18.78
CA HIS A 292 66.27 -18.84 -19.58
C HIS A 292 67.01 -17.50 -19.62
N PHE A 293 68.33 -17.52 -19.44
CA PHE A 293 69.17 -16.31 -19.46
C PHE A 293 69.95 -16.21 -20.77
N HIS A 294 69.99 -15.00 -21.31
CA HIS A 294 70.64 -14.67 -22.57
C HIS A 294 71.68 -13.56 -22.35
N VAL A 295 72.84 -13.68 -22.98
CA VAL A 295 73.92 -12.68 -22.85
C VAL A 295 73.58 -11.42 -23.64
N LEU A 296 73.15 -11.57 -24.89
CA LEU A 296 72.59 -10.51 -25.73
C LEU A 296 71.18 -10.89 -26.22
N ASN A 297 70.45 -9.88 -26.69
CA ASN A 297 69.13 -10.09 -27.30
C ASN A 297 69.26 -11.07 -28.49
N SER A 298 68.51 -12.18 -28.45
CA SER A 298 68.50 -13.26 -29.46
C SER A 298 69.69 -14.24 -29.46
N ASP A 299 70.54 -14.27 -28.42
CA ASP A 299 71.54 -15.34 -28.24
C ASP A 299 70.90 -16.67 -27.79
N PRO A 300 71.51 -17.84 -28.09
CA PRO A 300 71.09 -19.10 -27.47
C PRO A 300 71.24 -19.02 -25.94
N ALA A 301 70.26 -19.55 -25.21
CA ALA A 301 70.27 -19.52 -23.74
C ALA A 301 71.46 -20.31 -23.18
N ASP A 302 72.09 -19.80 -22.12
CA ASP A 302 73.06 -20.60 -21.36
C ASP A 302 72.32 -21.59 -20.47
N GLU A 303 72.23 -22.84 -20.92
CA GLU A 303 71.49 -23.90 -20.22
C GLU A 303 71.96 -24.12 -18.77
N ARG A 304 73.23 -23.80 -18.46
CA ARG A 304 73.79 -23.95 -17.10
C ARG A 304 73.33 -22.88 -16.13
N SER A 305 72.83 -21.76 -16.65
CA SER A 305 72.39 -20.60 -15.86
C SER A 305 70.87 -20.53 -15.69
N ASN A 306 70.11 -21.42 -16.34
CA ASN A 306 68.65 -21.45 -16.30
C ASN A 306 68.11 -21.65 -14.88
N TRP A 307 67.08 -20.90 -14.52
CA TRP A 307 66.37 -21.10 -13.26
C TRP A 307 65.12 -21.92 -13.48
N VAL A 308 65.03 -23.06 -12.79
CA VAL A 308 63.88 -23.95 -12.86
C VAL A 308 63.05 -23.81 -11.58
N PHE A 309 61.78 -23.52 -11.77
CA PHE A 309 60.78 -23.46 -10.72
C PHE A 309 59.80 -24.61 -10.91
N GLU A 310 59.95 -25.65 -10.10
CA GLU A 310 59.02 -26.78 -10.02
C GLU A 310 57.79 -26.40 -9.18
N ASN A 311 56.65 -27.01 -9.50
CA ASN A 311 55.39 -26.85 -8.76
C ASN A 311 54.83 -25.40 -8.71
N ALA A 312 54.89 -24.66 -9.82
CA ALA A 312 54.28 -23.33 -9.90
C ALA A 312 52.76 -23.44 -9.87
N ARG A 313 52.15 -22.92 -8.80
CA ARG A 313 50.70 -22.92 -8.63
C ARG A 313 50.07 -21.72 -9.34
N ALA A 314 49.13 -21.99 -10.23
CA ALA A 314 48.31 -20.97 -10.87
C ALA A 314 47.13 -20.58 -9.96
N THR A 315 46.92 -19.29 -9.74
CA THR A 315 45.67 -18.74 -9.18
C THR A 315 45.00 -17.92 -10.27
N LEU A 316 43.70 -18.16 -10.48
CA LEU A 316 42.97 -17.73 -11.66
C LEU A 316 41.89 -16.75 -11.23
N TYR A 317 41.89 -15.56 -11.80
CA TYR A 317 40.97 -14.50 -11.44
C TYR A 317 40.12 -14.09 -12.65
N GLU A 318 38.81 -14.06 -12.44
CA GLU A 318 37.86 -13.45 -13.36
C GLU A 318 37.32 -12.15 -12.77
N ARG A 319 37.46 -11.07 -13.52
CA ARG A 319 36.91 -9.78 -13.11
C ARG A 319 35.42 -9.72 -13.40
N HIS A 320 34.68 -9.39 -12.36
CA HIS A 320 33.25 -9.24 -12.40
C HIS A 320 32.87 -7.78 -12.17
N TYR A 321 31.83 -7.35 -12.88
CA TYR A 321 31.28 -6.02 -12.85
C TYR A 321 29.85 -6.06 -12.32
N LYS A 322 29.55 -5.19 -11.36
CA LYS A 322 28.20 -5.00 -10.83
C LYS A 322 27.81 -3.54 -10.94
N PRO A 323 26.84 -3.17 -11.80
CA PRO A 323 26.24 -1.85 -11.77
C PRO A 323 25.61 -1.58 -10.41
N VAL A 324 25.83 -0.38 -9.87
CA VAL A 324 25.35 0.03 -8.55
C VAL A 324 24.90 1.49 -8.56
N VAL A 325 23.84 1.75 -7.80
CA VAL A 325 23.42 3.10 -7.39
C VAL A 325 23.50 3.16 -5.87
N ILE A 326 24.10 4.22 -5.36
CA ILE A 326 24.55 4.36 -3.99
C ILE A 326 24.06 5.70 -3.44
N ILE A 327 23.49 5.65 -2.23
CA ILE A 327 23.10 6.82 -1.44
C ILE A 327 24.10 6.97 -0.28
N PRO A 328 24.74 8.14 -0.10
CA PRO A 328 25.55 8.41 1.09
C PRO A 328 24.66 8.47 2.33
N LEU A 329 25.08 7.84 3.43
CA LEU A 329 24.30 7.82 4.67
C LEU A 329 24.37 9.14 5.45
N ASN A 330 25.32 10.01 5.13
CA ASN A 330 25.54 11.30 5.79
C ASN A 330 25.34 12.42 4.77
N ASP A 331 24.45 13.35 5.09
CA ASP A 331 24.07 14.49 4.26
C ASP A 331 25.13 15.62 4.21
N VAL A 332 26.11 15.59 5.13
CA VAL A 332 27.24 16.53 5.16
C VAL A 332 28.45 15.97 4.42
N HIS A 333 28.71 14.67 4.59
CA HIS A 333 29.86 13.99 4.00
C HIS A 333 29.40 13.07 2.87
N THR A 334 28.96 13.69 1.78
CA THR A 334 28.32 13.01 0.65
C THR A 334 29.31 12.25 -0.25
N HIS A 335 30.61 12.54 -0.16
CA HIS A 335 31.67 11.87 -0.94
C HIS A 335 32.70 11.14 -0.07
N PRO A 336 32.38 9.96 0.48
CA PRO A 336 33.31 9.21 1.31
C PRO A 336 34.52 8.70 0.52
N SER A 337 35.72 8.86 1.09
CA SER A 337 36.99 8.39 0.48
C SER A 337 37.05 6.87 0.31
N ASN A 338 36.53 6.13 1.29
CA ASN A 338 36.37 4.68 1.26
C ASN A 338 34.89 4.34 1.31
N ILE A 339 34.34 3.77 0.25
CA ILE A 339 32.93 3.40 0.20
C ILE A 339 32.77 2.07 0.93
N HIS A 340 32.01 2.06 2.02
CA HIS A 340 31.69 0.86 2.81
C HIS A 340 30.29 0.94 3.43
N ARG A 341 29.74 -0.18 3.90
CA ARG A 341 28.35 -0.23 4.43
C ARG A 341 28.04 0.80 5.51
N GLY A 342 29.02 1.14 6.36
CA GLY A 342 28.84 2.12 7.44
C GLY A 342 28.62 3.57 6.99
N ASN A 343 28.93 3.93 5.74
CA ASN A 343 28.81 5.31 5.24
C ASN A 343 27.97 5.44 3.95
N SER A 344 27.56 4.33 3.35
CA SER A 344 26.87 4.34 2.06
C SER A 344 25.95 3.13 1.91
N TYR A 345 24.79 3.39 1.32
CA TYR A 345 23.71 2.44 1.08
C TYR A 345 23.65 2.09 -0.40
N ILE A 346 23.71 0.80 -0.76
CA ILE A 346 23.49 0.33 -2.13
C ILE A 346 22.00 0.08 -2.29
N VAL A 347 21.37 0.76 -3.24
CA VAL A 347 19.93 0.65 -3.49
C VAL A 347 19.57 -0.79 -3.87
N GLY A 348 18.65 -1.39 -3.11
CA GLY A 348 18.14 -2.75 -3.32
C GLY A 348 18.83 -3.88 -2.54
N GLU A 349 20.08 -3.73 -2.09
CA GLU A 349 20.85 -4.81 -1.41
C GLU A 349 21.66 -4.33 -0.19
N PRO A 350 21.05 -3.74 0.86
CA PRO A 350 21.81 -3.02 1.88
C PRO A 350 22.54 -3.88 2.92
N LYS A 351 22.01 -5.07 3.23
CA LYS A 351 22.59 -5.97 4.25
C LYS A 351 23.49 -7.05 3.64
N THR A 352 23.56 -7.13 2.32
CA THR A 352 24.31 -8.16 1.57
C THR A 352 25.79 -7.83 1.49
N SER A 353 26.64 -8.85 1.63
CA SER A 353 28.09 -8.80 1.33
C SER A 353 28.34 -7.86 0.17
N ARG A 354 29.13 -6.77 0.25
CA ARG A 354 29.55 -6.12 -1.01
C ARG A 354 30.37 -7.07 -1.87
N ARG A 355 30.99 -8.07 -1.23
CA ARG A 355 31.64 -9.20 -1.88
C ARG A 355 30.64 -10.25 -2.38
N GLU A 356 29.46 -10.34 -1.78
CA GLU A 356 28.46 -11.39 -2.05
C GLU A 356 27.24 -10.86 -2.81
N LEU A 357 27.36 -9.71 -3.50
CA LEU A 357 26.28 -9.20 -4.34
C LEU A 357 26.01 -10.17 -5.50
N ASN A 358 24.74 -10.39 -5.80
CA ASN A 358 24.30 -11.28 -6.87
C ASN A 358 24.17 -10.52 -8.19
N GLY A 359 24.01 -11.22 -9.31
CA GLY A 359 23.75 -10.59 -10.63
C GLY A 359 24.93 -9.78 -11.16
N THR A 360 26.10 -10.41 -11.22
CA THR A 360 27.37 -9.82 -11.62
C THR A 360 27.74 -10.32 -13.01
N SER A 361 28.30 -9.46 -13.85
CA SER A 361 28.59 -9.77 -15.25
C SER A 361 30.09 -9.75 -15.53
N LEU A 362 30.56 -10.64 -16.41
CA LEU A 362 31.95 -10.66 -16.88
C LEU A 362 32.26 -9.51 -17.84
N SER A 363 31.24 -8.95 -18.51
CA SER A 363 31.36 -7.77 -19.35
C SER A 363 30.09 -6.91 -19.28
N LEU A 364 30.21 -5.62 -19.59
CA LEU A 364 29.10 -4.69 -19.71
C LEU A 364 29.21 -3.92 -21.03
N ALA A 365 28.15 -3.96 -21.82
CA ALA A 365 28.04 -3.22 -23.08
C ALA A 365 27.81 -1.72 -22.82
N PRO A 366 28.18 -0.82 -23.76
CA PRO A 366 27.77 0.57 -23.68
C PRO A 366 26.24 0.66 -23.76
N ASP A 367 25.68 1.74 -23.21
CA ASP A 367 24.23 2.02 -23.21
C ASP A 367 23.32 1.01 -22.49
N MET A 368 23.85 -0.07 -21.91
CA MET A 368 23.08 -1.00 -21.10
C MET A 368 22.51 -0.27 -19.86
N PRO A 369 21.18 -0.15 -19.71
CA PRO A 369 20.59 0.61 -18.62
C PRO A 369 20.56 -0.21 -17.34
N PHE A 370 20.97 0.41 -16.24
CA PHE A 370 20.74 -0.08 -14.89
C PHE A 370 19.80 0.88 -14.16
N VAL A 371 18.58 0.43 -13.90
CA VAL A 371 17.53 1.24 -13.24
C VAL A 371 17.48 0.93 -11.76
N ALA A 372 17.53 1.97 -10.93
CA ALA A 372 17.37 1.90 -9.49
C ALA A 372 16.25 2.84 -9.02
N HIS A 373 15.48 2.39 -8.05
CA HIS A 373 14.38 3.15 -7.45
C HIS A 373 14.79 3.59 -6.05
N ILE A 374 15.01 4.90 -5.86
CA ILE A 374 15.33 5.48 -4.56
C ILE A 374 14.04 6.00 -3.94
N GLN A 375 13.65 5.43 -2.80
CA GLN A 375 12.44 5.86 -2.10
C GLN A 375 12.72 7.13 -1.28
N LEU A 376 11.87 8.14 -1.46
CA LEU A 376 11.94 9.38 -0.70
C LEU A 376 10.88 9.41 0.40
N ASN A 377 11.22 10.06 1.51
CA ASN A 377 10.27 10.34 2.58
C ASN A 377 9.27 11.42 2.09
N PRO A 378 7.95 11.18 2.15
CA PRO A 378 6.94 12.12 1.64
C PRO A 378 6.98 13.51 2.29
N LYS A 379 7.46 13.61 3.54
CA LYS A 379 7.47 14.87 4.29
C LYS A 379 8.69 15.71 4.00
N THR A 380 9.86 15.08 3.94
CA THR A 380 11.16 15.76 3.78
C THR A 380 11.65 15.76 2.33
N LEU A 381 11.09 14.90 1.46
CA LEU A 381 11.56 14.65 0.09
C LEU A 381 13.05 14.27 0.03
N ARG A 382 13.52 13.53 1.04
CA ARG A 382 14.90 13.04 1.16
C ARG A 382 14.92 11.51 1.14
N PRO A 383 15.99 10.86 0.67
CA PRO A 383 16.13 9.40 0.75
C PRO A 383 15.91 8.91 2.18
N LEU A 384 15.16 7.82 2.35
CA LEU A 384 14.80 7.30 3.68
C LEU A 384 16.03 6.87 4.50
N GLU A 385 17.08 6.41 3.83
CA GLU A 385 18.28 5.85 4.43
C GLU A 385 19.31 6.91 4.81
N GLU A 386 19.12 8.15 4.34
CA GLU A 386 20.01 9.26 4.64
C GLU A 386 19.77 9.77 6.08
N LYS A 387 20.83 9.77 6.89
CA LYS A 387 20.78 10.34 8.25
C LYS A 387 20.92 11.85 8.15
N THR A 388 19.78 12.54 8.17
CA THR A 388 19.75 14.01 8.14
C THR A 388 20.05 14.60 9.52
N GLN A 389 21.03 15.49 9.63
CA GLN A 389 21.31 16.21 10.89
C GLN A 389 20.37 17.41 11.05
N GLY A 390 19.13 17.14 11.47
CA GLY A 390 18.18 18.18 11.89
C GLY A 390 17.48 18.94 10.75
N ALA A 391 16.39 19.63 11.10
CA ALA A 391 15.63 20.47 10.18
C ALA A 391 16.38 21.79 9.94
N ILE A 392 16.86 22.00 8.73
CA ILE A 392 17.42 23.28 8.29
C ILE A 392 16.49 23.85 7.22
N ASP A 393 16.22 25.16 7.27
CA ASP A 393 15.24 25.89 6.44
C ASP A 393 15.47 25.86 4.91
N ARG A 394 16.49 25.16 4.41
CA ARG A 394 16.74 25.00 2.97
C ARG A 394 16.97 23.53 2.60
N PRO A 395 16.24 22.98 1.61
CA PRO A 395 16.48 21.63 1.12
C PRO A 395 17.86 21.58 0.46
N ARG A 396 18.77 20.76 1.02
CA ARG A 396 20.05 20.46 0.38
C ARG A 396 19.84 19.54 -0.81
N PRO A 397 20.69 19.61 -1.85
CA PRO A 397 20.62 18.67 -2.96
C PRO A 397 20.82 17.23 -2.45
N ILE A 398 20.22 16.27 -3.15
CA ILE A 398 20.38 14.84 -2.90
C ILE A 398 21.58 14.38 -3.73
N THR A 399 22.67 13.98 -3.08
CA THR A 399 23.81 13.40 -3.79
C THR A 399 23.53 11.94 -4.12
N ILE A 400 23.57 11.60 -5.40
CA ILE A 400 23.42 10.24 -5.90
C ILE A 400 24.76 9.81 -6.47
N ILE A 401 25.29 8.69 -5.99
CA ILE A 401 26.52 8.08 -6.49
C ILE A 401 26.11 6.89 -7.37
N HIS A 402 26.63 6.78 -8.58
CA HIS A 402 26.29 5.68 -9.47
C HIS A 402 27.50 5.23 -10.29
N GLY A 403 27.44 3.99 -10.79
CA GLY A 403 28.49 3.43 -11.64
C GLY A 403 28.61 1.93 -11.48
N VAL A 404 29.85 1.45 -11.37
CA VAL A 404 30.16 0.01 -11.36
C VAL A 404 31.11 -0.35 -10.23
N LEU A 405 30.74 -1.37 -9.46
CA LEU A 405 31.61 -2.05 -8.51
C LEU A 405 32.42 -3.14 -9.24
N ILE A 406 33.73 -3.16 -9.00
CA ILE A 406 34.68 -4.05 -9.67
C ILE A 406 35.33 -4.95 -8.63
N PHE A 407 35.21 -6.26 -8.83
CA PHE A 407 35.84 -7.26 -7.97
C PHE A 407 36.37 -8.42 -8.81
N ASP A 408 37.45 -9.03 -8.34
CA ASP A 408 38.01 -10.24 -8.94
C ASP A 408 37.49 -11.45 -8.15
N THR A 409 37.14 -12.51 -8.85
CA THR A 409 36.68 -13.78 -8.26
C THR A 409 37.72 -14.86 -8.57
N ASP A 410 38.22 -15.54 -7.53
CA ASP A 410 39.04 -16.74 -7.72
C ASP A 410 38.15 -17.87 -8.25
N THR A 411 38.46 -18.39 -9.44
CA THR A 411 37.65 -19.43 -10.08
C THR A 411 37.69 -20.77 -9.34
N ARG A 412 38.71 -21.02 -8.49
CA ARG A 412 38.85 -22.27 -7.74
C ARG A 412 38.06 -22.26 -6.43
N HIS A 413 38.21 -21.19 -5.65
CA HIS A 413 37.64 -21.10 -4.30
C HIS A 413 36.35 -20.25 -4.26
N ASN A 414 36.01 -19.59 -5.38
CA ASN A 414 34.91 -18.63 -5.48
C ASN A 414 35.07 -17.45 -4.50
N ASP A 415 36.32 -17.14 -4.12
CA ASP A 415 36.65 -16.04 -3.23
C ASP A 415 36.64 -14.72 -3.98
N ARG A 416 35.84 -13.76 -3.50
CA ARG A 416 35.65 -12.46 -4.14
C ARG A 416 36.42 -11.35 -3.43
N ILE A 417 37.22 -10.63 -4.19
CA ILE A 417 38.08 -9.53 -3.71
C ILE A 417 37.67 -8.24 -4.42
N ILE A 418 37.16 -7.27 -3.65
CA ILE A 418 36.84 -5.92 -4.17
C ILE A 418 38.15 -5.24 -4.57
N ARG A 419 38.25 -4.86 -5.84
CA ARG A 419 39.40 -4.11 -6.37
C ARG A 419 39.19 -2.61 -6.29
N GLY A 420 37.96 -2.17 -6.52
CA GLY A 420 37.60 -0.76 -6.42
C GLY A 420 36.28 -0.49 -7.13
N TYR A 421 36.06 0.78 -7.45
CA TYR A 421 34.86 1.20 -8.15
C TYR A 421 35.21 2.12 -9.32
N ALA A 422 34.26 2.24 -10.24
CA ALA A 422 34.19 3.29 -11.25
C ALA A 422 32.89 4.05 -10.99
N LEU A 423 32.98 5.23 -10.35
CA LEU A 423 31.81 5.96 -9.86
C LEU A 423 31.82 7.42 -10.25
N LYS A 424 30.63 7.92 -10.56
CA LYS A 424 30.33 9.34 -10.66
C LYS A 424 29.26 9.71 -9.64
N SER A 425 29.18 10.98 -9.29
CA SER A 425 28.12 11.50 -8.44
C SER A 425 27.42 12.69 -9.06
N SER A 426 26.14 12.83 -8.76
CA SER A 426 25.36 13.99 -9.17
C SER A 426 24.52 14.49 -8.01
N ASP A 427 24.53 15.80 -7.81
CA ASP A 427 23.72 16.49 -6.82
C ASP A 427 22.42 16.90 -7.49
N VAL A 428 21.32 16.33 -7.00
CA VAL A 428 19.98 16.45 -7.60
C VAL A 428 19.11 17.35 -6.74
N THR A 429 18.46 18.34 -7.36
CA THR A 429 17.46 19.19 -6.71
C THR A 429 16.05 18.80 -7.16
N LEU A 430 15.18 18.54 -6.19
CA LEU A 430 13.77 18.24 -6.44
C LEU A 430 12.95 19.53 -6.54
N PRO A 431 11.82 19.51 -7.28
CA PRO A 431 10.90 20.65 -7.34
C PRO A 431 10.40 21.05 -5.95
N VAL A 432 10.27 22.36 -5.71
CA VAL A 432 9.81 22.91 -4.43
C VAL A 432 8.35 22.51 -4.22
N LYS A 433 8.01 22.12 -2.99
CA LYS A 433 6.71 21.62 -2.48
C LYS A 433 5.44 22.40 -2.92
N ASN A 434 5.58 23.58 -3.51
CA ASN A 434 4.48 24.41 -3.98
C ASN A 434 3.95 24.01 -5.37
N GLU A 435 4.66 23.17 -6.12
CA GLU A 435 4.16 22.56 -7.36
C GLU A 435 4.14 21.03 -7.23
N ALA A 436 2.92 20.48 -7.15
CA ALA A 436 2.56 19.10 -7.54
C ALA A 436 3.23 17.89 -6.84
N THR A 437 3.61 17.94 -5.56
CA THR A 437 3.88 16.70 -4.79
C THR A 437 2.60 16.19 -4.12
N TYR A 438 1.85 15.33 -4.83
CA TYR A 438 0.61 14.70 -4.34
C TYR A 438 0.81 13.19 -4.20
N THR A 439 1.24 12.75 -3.02
CA THR A 439 1.19 11.33 -2.67
C THR A 439 -0.18 11.04 -2.06
N PRO A 440 -1.02 10.25 -2.72
CA PRO A 440 -2.31 9.90 -2.15
C PRO A 440 -2.10 8.97 -0.94
N LEU A 441 -2.49 9.46 0.22
CA LEU A 441 -2.56 8.75 1.48
C LEU A 441 -4.01 8.32 1.70
N SER A 442 -4.21 7.03 1.84
CA SER A 442 -5.51 6.41 2.09
C SER A 442 -5.86 6.44 3.58
N PRO A 443 -7.16 6.41 3.91
CA PRO A 443 -7.59 6.17 5.28
C PRO A 443 -7.22 4.74 5.73
N LYS A 444 -7.31 4.50 7.05
CA LYS A 444 -6.95 3.22 7.65
C LYS A 444 -8.00 2.73 8.63
N ILE A 445 -8.02 1.43 8.92
CA ILE A 445 -8.82 0.87 10.00
C ILE A 445 -8.03 1.01 11.30
N THR A 446 -8.58 1.75 12.26
CA THR A 446 -8.02 1.85 13.61
C THR A 446 -8.81 0.95 14.55
N ARG A 447 -8.08 0.15 15.33
CA ARG A 447 -8.64 -0.75 16.35
C ARG A 447 -8.17 -0.30 17.73
N ARG A 448 -9.10 -0.09 18.66
CA ARG A 448 -8.81 0.24 20.06
C ARG A 448 -9.52 -0.75 20.99
N TYR A 449 -8.90 -1.04 22.13
CA TYR A 449 -9.49 -1.84 23.19
C TYR A 449 -9.87 -0.91 24.34
N GLU A 450 -11.16 -0.64 24.51
CA GLU A 450 -11.67 0.13 25.65
C GLU A 450 -12.45 -0.83 26.56
N SER A 451 -11.77 -1.30 27.62
CA SER A 451 -12.41 -2.03 28.71
C SER A 451 -13.07 -0.99 29.62
N PRO A 452 -14.42 -0.98 29.78
CA PRO A 452 -15.27 -2.18 29.85
C PRO A 452 -16.23 -2.44 28.68
N ILE A 453 -16.39 -1.52 27.72
CA ILE A 453 -17.52 -1.49 26.77
C ILE A 453 -17.27 -2.38 25.53
N GLY A 454 -16.01 -2.66 25.17
CA GLY A 454 -15.69 -3.64 24.14
C GLY A 454 -14.56 -3.20 23.20
N LYS A 455 -14.36 -3.97 22.14
CA LYS A 455 -13.43 -3.62 21.07
C LYS A 455 -14.06 -2.54 20.19
N LEU A 456 -13.30 -1.52 19.84
CA LEU A 456 -13.72 -0.43 18.95
C LEU A 456 -12.95 -0.52 17.64
N GLU A 457 -13.67 -0.56 16.51
CA GLU A 457 -13.10 -0.55 15.17
C GLU A 457 -13.76 0.55 14.33
N PHE A 458 -12.97 1.45 13.75
CA PHE A 458 -13.46 2.52 12.89
C PHE A 458 -12.48 2.86 11.77
N ILE A 459 -13.01 3.40 10.68
CA ILE A 459 -12.23 4.01 9.61
C ILE A 459 -11.77 5.39 10.08
N ASP A 460 -10.46 5.58 10.12
CA ASP A 460 -9.82 6.84 10.45
C ASP A 460 -9.32 7.54 9.18
N PHE A 461 -9.83 8.75 8.98
CA PHE A 461 -9.43 9.63 7.87
C PHE A 461 -8.30 10.59 8.28
N SER A 462 -7.86 10.57 9.54
CA SER A 462 -6.75 11.38 10.03
C SER A 462 -5.46 11.09 9.24
N GLY A 463 -4.81 12.14 8.74
CA GLY A 463 -3.58 12.01 7.94
C GLY A 463 -3.75 11.46 6.51
N SER A 464 -4.97 11.14 6.09
CA SER A 464 -5.27 10.76 4.69
C SER A 464 -5.43 12.00 3.80
N THR A 465 -5.35 11.80 2.49
CA THR A 465 -5.57 12.88 1.52
C THR A 465 -7.02 13.36 1.49
N ILE A 466 -7.96 12.50 1.89
CA ILE A 466 -9.39 12.83 2.05
C ILE A 466 -9.77 13.15 3.50
N HIS A 467 -8.81 13.69 4.26
CA HIS A 467 -9.02 14.12 5.65
C HIS A 467 -10.19 15.09 5.81
N TYR A 468 -10.45 15.93 4.81
CA TYR A 468 -11.55 16.89 4.84
C TYR A 468 -12.79 16.35 4.13
N SER A 469 -13.96 16.85 4.52
CA SER A 469 -15.21 16.59 3.83
C SER A 469 -15.19 17.12 2.39
N ASP A 470 -16.11 16.62 1.56
CA ASP A 470 -16.13 16.88 0.11
C ASP A 470 -16.26 18.39 -0.23
N ASN A 471 -16.75 19.19 0.73
CA ASN A 471 -16.69 20.64 0.63
C ASN A 471 -15.32 21.18 1.07
N THR A 472 -14.37 21.14 0.15
CA THR A 472 -12.97 21.57 0.34
C THR A 472 -12.82 23.02 0.83
N ALA A 473 -13.80 23.89 0.58
CA ALA A 473 -13.78 25.28 1.03
C ALA A 473 -13.93 25.42 2.56
N MET A 474 -14.65 24.51 3.22
CA MET A 474 -14.92 24.58 4.66
C MET A 474 -13.82 23.93 5.51
N LYS A 475 -12.95 23.09 4.93
CA LYS A 475 -11.88 22.35 5.63
C LYS A 475 -12.35 21.67 6.93
N ILE A 476 -13.57 21.11 6.91
CA ILE A 476 -14.11 20.37 8.05
C ILE A 476 -13.53 18.95 8.03
N PRO A 477 -12.92 18.44 9.12
CA PRO A 477 -12.44 17.07 9.19
C PRO A 477 -13.57 16.07 8.92
N ARG A 478 -13.31 15.07 8.09
CA ARG A 478 -14.26 14.01 7.78
C ARG A 478 -14.55 13.20 9.03
N ALA A 479 -15.83 12.95 9.29
CA ALA A 479 -16.26 12.14 10.42
C ALA A 479 -15.73 10.70 10.28
N ARG A 480 -15.28 10.14 11.39
CA ARG A 480 -14.87 8.73 11.47
C ARG A 480 -16.09 7.82 11.32
N ILE A 481 -15.91 6.67 10.68
CA ILE A 481 -17.00 5.71 10.43
C ILE A 481 -16.77 4.48 11.29
N ARG A 482 -17.71 4.18 12.19
CA ARG A 482 -17.70 2.98 13.01
C ARG A 482 -17.95 1.73 12.15
N MET A 483 -17.16 0.69 12.36
CA MET A 483 -17.25 -0.58 11.61
C MET A 483 -17.89 -1.72 12.42
N ASN A 484 -17.83 -1.66 13.74
CA ASN A 484 -18.36 -2.69 14.64
C ASN A 484 -19.35 -2.11 15.65
N THR A 485 -19.94 -2.96 16.49
CA THR A 485 -20.82 -2.54 17.60
C THR A 485 -20.34 -3.17 18.91
N GLY A 486 -20.37 -2.39 20.00
CA GLY A 486 -19.99 -2.83 21.34
C GLY A 486 -21.16 -3.37 22.18
N ILE A 487 -22.38 -3.38 21.65
CA ILE A 487 -23.60 -3.53 22.47
C ILE A 487 -23.83 -4.97 22.93
N SER A 488 -23.22 -5.95 22.26
CA SER A 488 -23.50 -7.37 22.49
C SER A 488 -23.31 -7.79 23.94
N ARG A 489 -22.31 -7.22 24.64
CA ARG A 489 -22.10 -7.49 26.07
C ARG A 489 -23.27 -6.96 26.91
N GLN A 490 -23.68 -5.71 26.68
CA GLN A 490 -24.82 -5.11 27.39
C GLN A 490 -26.11 -5.90 27.11
N LEU A 491 -26.31 -6.38 25.88
CA LEU A 491 -27.45 -7.22 25.51
C LEU A 491 -27.43 -8.56 26.25
N ILE A 492 -26.27 -9.22 26.34
CA ILE A 492 -26.11 -10.48 27.09
C ILE A 492 -26.41 -10.26 28.57
N ASP A 493 -25.89 -9.19 29.16
CA ASP A 493 -26.10 -8.89 30.58
C ASP A 493 -27.59 -8.63 30.88
N ALA A 494 -28.30 -7.91 30.01
CA ALA A 494 -29.74 -7.70 30.14
C ALA A 494 -30.55 -8.98 29.90
N ALA A 495 -30.20 -9.77 28.87
CA ALA A 495 -30.87 -11.02 28.56
C ALA A 495 -30.70 -12.08 29.67
N ASN A 496 -29.55 -12.07 30.36
CA ASN A 496 -29.30 -12.93 31.52
C ASN A 496 -30.23 -12.64 32.70
N ILE A 497 -30.75 -11.41 32.81
CA ILE A 497 -31.75 -11.05 33.82
C ILE A 497 -33.12 -11.56 33.36
N SER A 498 -33.60 -11.09 32.21
CA SER A 498 -34.82 -11.56 31.56
C SER A 498 -35.00 -10.91 30.19
N LEU A 499 -35.89 -11.49 29.37
CA LEU A 499 -36.32 -10.85 28.12
C LEU A 499 -37.01 -9.50 28.37
N ASP A 500 -37.77 -9.39 29.46
CA ASP A 500 -38.37 -8.13 29.90
C ASP A 500 -37.31 -7.07 30.18
N SER A 501 -36.20 -7.44 30.84
CA SER A 501 -35.11 -6.51 31.13
C SER A 501 -34.47 -5.99 29.84
N LEU A 502 -34.31 -6.85 28.83
CA LEU A 502 -33.74 -6.46 27.53
C LEU A 502 -34.61 -5.42 26.80
N PHE A 503 -35.93 -5.59 26.78
CA PHE A 503 -36.82 -4.67 26.06
C PHE A 503 -37.37 -3.51 26.91
N SER A 504 -37.27 -3.58 28.24
CA SER A 504 -37.66 -2.48 29.13
C SER A 504 -36.58 -1.41 29.28
N MET A 505 -35.32 -1.74 29.01
CA MET A 505 -34.26 -0.75 28.91
C MET A 505 -34.56 0.24 27.78
N SER A 506 -34.56 1.52 28.11
CA SER A 506 -34.73 2.59 27.12
C SER A 506 -33.59 2.52 26.11
N ALA A 507 -33.86 2.82 24.83
CA ALA A 507 -32.77 2.77 23.85
C ALA A 507 -31.68 3.83 24.09
N SER A 508 -31.97 4.80 24.96
CA SER A 508 -31.01 5.75 25.51
C SER A 508 -30.06 5.18 26.56
N GLN A 509 -30.31 3.98 27.09
CA GLN A 509 -29.37 3.29 27.98
C GLN A 509 -28.35 2.46 27.20
N TRP A 510 -28.68 2.04 25.98
CA TRP A 510 -27.72 1.38 25.09
C TRP A 510 -26.69 2.40 24.60
N ARG A 511 -25.43 2.18 24.97
CA ARG A 511 -24.31 3.08 24.67
C ARG A 511 -23.23 2.37 23.86
N GLU A 512 -22.72 3.05 22.85
CA GLU A 512 -21.54 2.66 22.11
C GLU A 512 -20.28 3.34 22.69
N PRO A 513 -19.11 2.68 22.70
CA PRO A 513 -17.84 3.32 23.05
C PRO A 513 -17.64 4.62 22.26
N ALA A 514 -16.96 5.63 22.80
CA ALA A 514 -16.75 6.85 22.04
C ALA A 514 -15.74 6.65 20.89
N LEU A 515 -15.92 7.36 19.76
CA LEU A 515 -14.93 7.31 18.66
C LEU A 515 -13.68 8.14 18.96
N ASP A 516 -13.80 9.12 19.86
CA ASP A 516 -12.73 9.96 20.36
C ASP A 516 -12.47 9.63 21.82
N ALA A 517 -11.19 9.58 22.22
CA ALA A 517 -10.79 9.15 23.56
C ALA A 517 -11.26 10.09 24.69
N ILE A 518 -11.74 11.28 24.34
CA ILE A 518 -12.18 12.33 25.28
C ILE A 518 -13.71 12.48 25.24
N ALA A 519 -14.39 11.83 24.29
CA ALA A 519 -15.84 11.97 24.12
C ALA A 519 -16.60 10.97 25.00
N GLU A 520 -17.84 11.34 25.35
CA GLU A 520 -18.76 10.46 26.07
C GLU A 520 -19.26 9.32 25.15
N PRO A 521 -19.64 8.15 25.71
CA PRO A 521 -20.25 7.07 24.96
C PRO A 521 -21.46 7.55 24.16
N ALA A 522 -21.50 7.19 22.88
CA ALA A 522 -22.54 7.63 21.97
C ALA A 522 -23.82 6.80 22.13
N LEU A 523 -24.95 7.37 21.74
CA LEU A 523 -26.19 6.62 21.52
C LEU A 523 -26.04 5.62 20.36
N LEU A 524 -26.90 4.60 20.33
CA LEU A 524 -27.03 3.73 19.15
C LEU A 524 -27.37 4.55 17.91
N ASP A 525 -26.63 4.28 16.84
CA ASP A 525 -26.89 4.85 15.53
C ASP A 525 -27.78 3.91 14.71
N PHE A 526 -29.06 4.26 14.59
CA PHE A 526 -30.06 3.52 13.81
C PHE A 526 -29.95 3.74 12.30
N HIS A 527 -29.06 4.64 11.85
CA HIS A 527 -28.77 4.89 10.42
C HIS A 527 -27.34 4.47 10.03
N GLY A 528 -26.53 4.06 11.00
CA GLY A 528 -25.16 3.58 10.78
C GLY A 528 -25.10 2.17 10.19
N ALA A 529 -23.88 1.63 10.07
CA ALA A 529 -23.62 0.33 9.43
C ALA A 529 -24.43 -0.85 10.01
N HIS A 530 -24.75 -0.81 11.31
CA HIS A 530 -25.53 -1.84 12.01
C HIS A 530 -26.98 -1.42 12.31
N GLY A 531 -27.42 -0.27 11.79
CA GLY A 531 -28.71 0.34 12.10
C GLY A 531 -29.91 -0.54 11.73
N LEU A 532 -29.80 -1.30 10.62
CA LEU A 532 -30.82 -2.27 10.20
C LEU A 532 -31.14 -3.28 11.31
N TYR A 533 -30.12 -3.87 11.92
CA TYR A 533 -30.29 -4.85 13.00
C TYR A 533 -30.91 -4.22 14.25
N PHE A 534 -30.61 -2.95 14.53
CA PHE A 534 -31.21 -2.23 15.65
C PHE A 534 -32.69 -1.96 15.40
N TRP A 535 -33.09 -1.59 14.18
CA TRP A 535 -34.50 -1.48 13.80
C TRP A 535 -35.22 -2.83 13.92
N GLU A 536 -34.61 -3.91 13.44
CA GLU A 536 -35.17 -5.25 13.56
C GLU A 536 -35.39 -5.66 15.01
N LEU A 537 -34.37 -5.49 15.86
CA LEU A 537 -34.43 -5.93 17.25
C LEU A 537 -35.40 -5.08 18.08
N PHE A 538 -35.30 -3.75 18.00
CA PHE A 538 -36.01 -2.86 18.93
C PHE A 538 -37.37 -2.36 18.41
N LEU A 539 -37.63 -2.41 17.10
CA LEU A 539 -38.91 -1.98 16.50
C LEU A 539 -39.67 -3.15 15.89
N TYR A 540 -39.11 -3.80 14.87
CA TYR A 540 -39.87 -4.75 14.05
C TYR A 540 -40.21 -6.03 14.80
N LEU A 541 -39.31 -6.55 15.64
CA LEU A 541 -39.57 -7.76 16.42
C LEU A 541 -40.75 -7.59 17.39
N PRO A 542 -40.77 -6.61 18.32
CA PRO A 542 -41.91 -6.46 19.22
C PRO A 542 -43.21 -6.15 18.46
N TRP A 543 -43.13 -5.38 17.36
CA TRP A 543 -44.28 -5.09 16.52
C TRP A 543 -44.83 -6.36 15.83
N LEU A 544 -43.98 -7.20 15.25
CA LEU A 544 -44.38 -8.44 14.60
C LEU A 544 -45.02 -9.40 15.60
N VAL A 545 -44.41 -9.57 16.78
CA VAL A 545 -44.93 -10.44 17.84
C VAL A 545 -46.31 -9.95 18.31
N ALA A 546 -46.45 -8.64 18.57
CA ALA A 546 -47.73 -8.07 18.95
C ALA A 546 -48.81 -8.26 17.87
N SER A 547 -48.46 -8.05 16.60
CA SER A 547 -49.38 -8.22 15.47
C SER A 547 -49.85 -9.67 15.36
N ARG A 548 -48.93 -10.64 15.51
CA ARG A 548 -49.25 -12.07 15.48
C ARG A 548 -50.14 -12.48 16.65
N LEU A 549 -49.82 -12.04 17.87
CA LEU A 549 -50.64 -12.31 19.06
C LEU A 549 -52.05 -11.72 18.94
N ASN A 550 -52.19 -10.53 18.34
CA ASN A 550 -53.48 -9.93 18.06
C ASN A 550 -54.33 -10.77 17.10
N MET A 551 -53.72 -11.30 16.03
CA MET A 551 -54.39 -12.20 15.09
C MET A 551 -54.88 -13.49 15.77
N GLU A 552 -54.10 -14.02 16.72
CA GLU A 552 -54.43 -15.20 17.52
C GLU A 552 -55.35 -14.90 18.72
N ARG A 553 -55.94 -13.69 18.79
CA ARG A 553 -56.85 -13.22 19.84
C ARG A 553 -56.24 -13.16 21.26
N ARG A 554 -54.91 -13.17 21.37
CA ARG A 554 -54.16 -13.01 22.62
C ARG A 554 -53.91 -11.53 22.90
N TYR A 555 -54.99 -10.78 23.12
CA TYR A 555 -54.95 -9.31 23.13
C TYR A 555 -54.14 -8.71 24.29
N SER A 556 -54.17 -9.31 25.48
CA SER A 556 -53.40 -8.84 26.64
C SER A 556 -51.90 -8.91 26.38
N GLU A 557 -51.44 -10.02 25.80
CA GLU A 557 -50.04 -10.25 25.47
C GLU A 557 -49.61 -9.40 24.27
N ALA A 558 -50.47 -9.25 23.26
CA ALA A 558 -50.23 -8.35 22.14
C ALA A 558 -50.01 -6.90 22.62
N GLN A 559 -50.83 -6.43 23.55
CA GLN A 559 -50.67 -5.12 24.16
C GLN A 559 -49.38 -5.03 24.96
N PHE A 560 -49.04 -6.06 25.73
CA PHE A 560 -47.79 -6.09 26.51
C PHE A 560 -46.55 -5.95 25.62
N TRP A 561 -46.50 -6.66 24.50
CA TRP A 561 -45.40 -6.54 23.53
C TRP A 561 -45.31 -5.15 22.88
N LEU A 562 -46.45 -4.51 22.58
CA LEU A 562 -46.43 -3.12 22.10
C LEU A 562 -45.93 -2.13 23.17
N ASN A 563 -46.21 -2.39 24.44
CA ASN A 563 -45.79 -1.53 25.53
C ASN A 563 -44.25 -1.43 25.67
N TYR A 564 -43.47 -2.30 25.04
CA TYR A 564 -42.01 -2.11 24.95
C TYR A 564 -41.63 -0.95 24.02
N ILE A 565 -42.48 -0.59 23.05
CA ILE A 565 -42.23 0.52 22.12
C ILE A 565 -43.06 1.75 22.49
N PHE A 566 -44.36 1.55 22.76
CA PHE A 566 -45.33 2.61 23.02
C PHE A 566 -46.22 2.25 24.20
N ASP A 567 -46.12 3.03 25.27
CA ASP A 567 -46.93 2.89 26.48
C ASP A 567 -47.65 4.20 26.83
N PRO A 568 -48.96 4.31 26.53
CA PRO A 568 -49.72 5.51 26.84
C PRO A 568 -49.98 5.71 28.35
N GLN A 569 -49.70 4.70 29.18
CA GLN A 569 -49.88 4.78 30.64
C GLN A 569 -48.57 5.05 31.39
N SER A 570 -47.45 5.12 30.65
CA SER A 570 -46.14 5.47 31.18
C SER A 570 -46.18 6.88 31.80
N ASN A 571 -45.81 6.97 33.07
CA ASN A 571 -45.60 8.22 33.80
C ASN A 571 -44.10 8.33 34.15
N ASN A 572 -43.24 8.43 33.14
CA ASN A 572 -41.82 8.73 33.38
C ASN A 572 -41.70 10.15 33.94
N SER A 573 -41.50 10.25 35.25
CA SER A 573 -41.42 11.50 36.03
C SER A 573 -40.06 12.19 35.97
N ASP A 574 -39.26 11.95 34.94
CA ASP A 574 -38.01 12.70 34.74
C ASP A 574 -38.36 14.08 34.18
N SER A 575 -38.19 15.09 35.06
CA SER A 575 -38.84 16.41 35.03
C SER A 575 -38.43 17.36 33.89
N HIS A 576 -37.81 16.84 32.82
CA HIS A 576 -37.34 17.62 31.67
C HIS A 576 -37.65 17.00 30.29
N ALA A 577 -38.36 15.87 30.22
CA ALA A 577 -38.71 15.25 28.94
C ALA A 577 -39.94 15.90 28.27
N HIS A 578 -39.83 16.28 26.99
CA HIS A 578 -40.99 16.74 26.20
C HIS A 578 -42.06 15.64 26.08
N ALA A 579 -43.35 16.04 25.98
CA ALA A 579 -44.54 15.17 25.98
C ALA A 579 -44.47 13.85 25.15
N PRO A 580 -43.87 13.77 23.93
CA PRO A 580 -43.78 12.49 23.22
C PRO A 580 -42.79 11.49 23.85
N ALA A 581 -41.74 11.94 24.53
CA ALA A 581 -40.73 11.07 25.14
C ALA A 581 -41.21 10.31 26.37
N VAL A 582 -42.36 10.69 26.92
CA VAL A 582 -42.99 10.03 28.07
C VAL A 582 -43.64 8.71 27.66
N HIS A 583 -44.18 8.64 26.43
CA HIS A 583 -44.97 7.50 25.95
C HIS A 583 -44.24 6.59 24.96
N TRP A 584 -43.24 7.13 24.23
CA TRP A 584 -42.44 6.36 23.29
C TRP A 584 -41.11 5.97 23.94
N LYS A 585 -40.83 4.67 24.06
CA LYS A 585 -39.64 4.14 24.76
C LYS A 585 -38.39 4.06 23.88
N LEU A 586 -38.57 4.16 22.55
CA LEU A 586 -37.50 4.12 21.57
C LEU A 586 -37.14 5.55 21.09
N PRO A 587 -36.02 6.15 21.55
CA PRO A 587 -35.54 7.46 21.11
C PRO A 587 -35.47 7.68 19.59
N ALA A 588 -35.13 6.65 18.82
CA ALA A 588 -35.08 6.71 17.36
C ALA A 588 -36.44 7.09 16.73
N LEU A 589 -37.54 6.78 17.42
CA LEU A 589 -38.88 7.17 17.00
C LEU A 589 -39.22 8.61 17.37
N ILE A 590 -38.49 9.29 18.26
CA ILE A 590 -38.82 10.66 18.71
C ILE A 590 -37.90 11.69 18.04
N GLY A 591 -36.67 11.30 17.72
CA GLY A 591 -35.65 12.19 17.17
C GLY A 591 -36.10 12.96 15.93
N ASP A 592 -35.62 14.20 15.82
CA ASP A 592 -35.84 15.08 14.66
C ASP A 592 -34.97 14.74 13.46
N ASN A 593 -34.07 13.77 13.59
CA ASN A 593 -33.20 13.34 12.52
C ASN A 593 -34.05 12.61 11.47
N ARG A 594 -34.26 13.28 10.33
CA ARG A 594 -34.86 12.70 9.14
C ARG A 594 -33.75 12.40 8.15
N ASP A 595 -33.65 11.16 7.74
CA ASP A 595 -32.73 10.76 6.68
C ASP A 595 -33.52 10.55 5.39
N LEU A 596 -33.54 11.58 4.53
CA LEU A 596 -34.31 11.55 3.30
C LEU A 596 -33.74 10.57 2.26
N SER A 597 -32.52 10.07 2.45
CA SER A 597 -31.87 9.16 1.50
C SER A 597 -32.71 7.90 1.26
N TYR A 598 -33.29 7.32 2.33
CA TYR A 598 -34.15 6.14 2.21
C TYR A 598 -35.33 6.33 1.25
N ALA A 599 -35.99 7.49 1.30
CA ALA A 599 -37.14 7.77 0.44
C ALA A 599 -36.71 8.16 -0.99
N GLN A 600 -35.47 8.62 -1.19
CA GLN A 600 -34.91 8.92 -2.50
C GLN A 600 -34.49 7.66 -3.25
N ASP A 601 -33.99 6.64 -2.55
CA ASP A 601 -33.56 5.39 -3.16
C ASP A 601 -34.73 4.62 -3.78
N GLN A 602 -35.86 4.52 -3.06
CA GLN A 602 -37.09 3.89 -3.58
C GLN A 602 -38.34 4.57 -3.01
N GLN A 603 -38.99 5.38 -3.86
CA GLN A 603 -40.09 6.25 -3.48
C GLN A 603 -41.42 5.51 -3.18
N ASP A 604 -41.58 4.28 -3.65
CA ASP A 604 -42.84 3.53 -3.52
C ASP A 604 -42.86 2.56 -2.32
N ASP A 605 -41.75 2.41 -1.58
CA ASP A 605 -41.69 1.53 -0.42
C ASP A 605 -42.18 2.24 0.86
N PRO A 606 -43.33 1.83 1.46
CA PRO A 606 -43.84 2.46 2.68
C PRO A 606 -42.88 2.33 3.87
N ASN A 607 -42.06 1.28 3.91
CA ASN A 607 -41.10 1.08 4.98
C ASN A 607 -39.92 2.06 4.88
N LEU A 608 -39.38 2.28 3.68
CA LEU A 608 -38.30 3.26 3.48
C LEU A 608 -38.79 4.69 3.71
N ILE A 609 -40.03 4.99 3.31
CA ILE A 609 -40.68 6.27 3.66
C ILE A 609 -40.74 6.43 5.19
N ALA A 610 -41.09 5.36 5.92
CA ALA A 610 -41.15 5.40 7.38
C ALA A 610 -39.78 5.51 8.05
N LEU A 611 -38.73 4.89 7.49
CA LEU A 611 -37.34 5.07 7.94
C LEU A 611 -36.85 6.50 7.73
N SER A 612 -37.25 7.14 6.62
CA SER A 612 -36.91 8.54 6.37
C SER A 612 -37.55 9.51 7.38
N ALA A 613 -38.75 9.17 7.86
CA ALA A 613 -39.52 9.98 8.78
C ALA A 613 -40.24 9.08 9.81
N PRO A 614 -39.67 8.91 11.02
CA PRO A 614 -40.19 7.98 12.03
C PRO A 614 -41.63 8.25 12.52
N VAL A 615 -42.23 9.39 12.14
CA VAL A 615 -43.64 9.70 12.42
C VAL A 615 -44.59 8.65 11.82
N TYR A 616 -44.26 8.06 10.68
CA TYR A 616 -45.10 7.05 10.05
C TYR A 616 -45.11 5.75 10.84
N PHE A 617 -43.97 5.33 11.41
CA PHE A 617 -43.93 4.22 12.37
C PHE A 617 -44.78 4.51 13.61
N ARG A 618 -44.69 5.74 14.15
CA ARG A 618 -45.53 6.13 15.29
C ARG A 618 -47.03 6.04 14.98
N GLN A 619 -47.44 6.50 13.80
CA GLN A 619 -48.83 6.40 13.35
C GLN A 619 -49.28 4.95 13.19
N ALA A 620 -48.47 4.11 12.54
CA ALA A 620 -48.79 2.69 12.33
C ALA A 620 -48.92 1.92 13.66
N LEU A 621 -47.97 2.09 14.57
CA LEU A 621 -47.99 1.45 15.89
C LEU A 621 -49.17 1.93 16.75
N TYR A 622 -49.49 3.23 16.69
CA TYR A 622 -50.66 3.76 17.38
C TYR A 622 -51.97 3.19 16.83
N MET A 623 -52.10 3.06 15.50
CA MET A 623 -53.26 2.42 14.88
C MET A 623 -53.39 0.95 15.30
N LEU A 624 -52.29 0.20 15.30
CA LEU A 624 -52.29 -1.19 15.77
C LEU A 624 -52.68 -1.28 17.25
N TYR A 625 -52.18 -0.37 18.10
CA TYR A 625 -52.56 -0.32 19.51
C TYR A 625 -54.08 -0.14 19.64
N LEU A 626 -54.67 0.82 18.92
CA LEU A 626 -56.13 1.02 18.91
C LEU A 626 -56.87 -0.23 18.41
N ASP A 627 -56.36 -0.91 17.39
CA ASP A 627 -56.99 -2.12 16.84
C ASP A 627 -56.99 -3.26 17.86
N ILE A 628 -55.91 -3.46 18.61
CA ILE A 628 -55.86 -4.42 19.72
C ILE A 628 -56.93 -4.09 20.78
N GLN A 629 -57.06 -2.82 21.15
CA GLN A 629 -58.10 -2.38 22.10
C GLN A 629 -59.51 -2.60 21.54
N PHE A 630 -59.73 -2.30 20.26
CA PHE A 630 -61.01 -2.55 19.59
C PHE A 630 -61.34 -4.04 19.57
N ASN A 631 -60.39 -4.88 19.21
CA ASN A 631 -60.59 -6.33 19.13
C ASN A 631 -60.91 -6.92 20.50
N ARG A 632 -60.27 -6.42 21.56
CA ARG A 632 -60.59 -6.80 22.94
C ARG A 632 -62.00 -6.36 23.34
N GLY A 633 -62.39 -5.11 23.05
CA GLY A 633 -63.74 -4.61 23.28
C GLY A 633 -64.80 -5.40 22.49
N ASP A 634 -64.55 -5.67 21.21
CA ASP A 634 -65.43 -6.45 20.34
C ASP A 634 -65.53 -7.92 20.80
N ALA A 635 -64.47 -8.50 21.39
CA ALA A 635 -64.50 -9.83 21.97
C ALA A 635 -65.37 -9.88 23.23
N ALA A 636 -65.23 -8.90 24.13
CA ALA A 636 -66.08 -8.77 25.32
C ALA A 636 -67.55 -8.54 24.93
N TYR A 637 -67.82 -7.67 23.95
CA TYR A 637 -69.17 -7.41 23.45
C TYR A 637 -69.89 -8.71 23.04
N ARG A 638 -69.20 -9.58 22.29
CA ARG A 638 -69.78 -10.81 21.75
C ARG A 638 -70.17 -11.83 22.83
N GLN A 639 -69.63 -11.75 24.03
CA GLN A 639 -70.05 -12.62 25.14
C GLN A 639 -71.47 -12.31 25.63
N ALA A 640 -71.94 -11.07 25.44
CA ALA A 640 -73.30 -10.62 25.70
C ALA A 640 -73.81 -10.86 27.15
N SER A 641 -72.92 -10.97 28.13
CA SER A 641 -73.26 -10.91 29.57
C SER A 641 -73.26 -9.46 30.06
N ALA A 642 -73.99 -9.16 31.15
CA ALA A 642 -74.03 -7.80 31.71
C ALA A 642 -72.62 -7.25 32.00
N ASP A 643 -71.77 -8.03 32.65
CA ASP A 643 -70.40 -7.64 32.99
C ASP A 643 -69.52 -7.45 31.74
N SER A 644 -69.64 -8.35 30.75
CA SER A 644 -68.86 -8.25 29.50
C SER A 644 -69.25 -7.02 28.65
N LEU A 645 -70.52 -6.60 28.69
CA LEU A 645 -70.98 -5.38 28.02
C LEU A 645 -70.46 -4.12 28.73
N VAL A 646 -70.36 -4.15 30.07
CA VAL A 646 -69.71 -3.09 30.85
C VAL A 646 -68.21 -3.02 30.52
N GLU A 647 -67.54 -4.16 30.42
CA GLU A 647 -66.13 -4.24 30.02
C GLU A 647 -65.92 -3.68 28.60
N ALA A 648 -66.74 -4.09 27.63
CA ALA A 648 -66.69 -3.59 26.26
C ALA A 648 -66.86 -2.05 26.22
N LYS A 649 -67.81 -1.51 26.99
CA LYS A 649 -68.01 -0.06 27.12
C LYS A 649 -66.75 0.64 27.62
N LEU A 650 -66.06 0.08 28.62
CA LEU A 650 -64.83 0.64 29.15
C LEU A 650 -63.72 0.70 28.08
N TRP A 651 -63.54 -0.36 27.30
CA TRP A 651 -62.59 -0.37 26.18
C TRP A 651 -62.91 0.70 25.13
N TYR A 652 -64.17 0.82 24.69
CA TYR A 652 -64.53 1.84 23.69
C TYR A 652 -64.43 3.27 24.22
N VAL A 653 -64.74 3.52 25.50
CA VAL A 653 -64.54 4.84 26.11
C VAL A 653 -63.04 5.17 26.18
N ARG A 654 -62.18 4.21 26.53
CA ARG A 654 -60.73 4.37 26.51
C ARG A 654 -60.24 4.74 25.11
N ILE A 655 -60.69 4.02 24.08
CA ILE A 655 -60.33 4.30 22.67
C ILE A 655 -60.80 5.70 22.26
N LYS A 656 -62.04 6.09 22.61
CA LYS A 656 -62.57 7.42 22.33
C LYS A 656 -61.70 8.51 22.96
N ASN A 657 -61.23 8.30 24.20
CA ASN A 657 -60.35 9.25 24.88
C ASN A 657 -58.97 9.32 24.22
N LEU A 658 -58.43 8.17 23.77
CA LEU A 658 -57.15 8.12 23.05
C LEU A 658 -57.22 8.82 21.70
N LEU A 659 -58.30 8.61 20.92
CA LEU A 659 -58.52 9.26 19.63
C LEU A 659 -58.73 10.77 19.78
N GLY A 660 -59.32 11.20 20.89
CA GLY A 660 -59.68 12.60 21.10
C GLY A 660 -60.86 13.05 20.24
N PRO A 661 -61.11 14.37 20.16
CA PRO A 661 -62.19 14.91 19.36
C PRO A 661 -61.97 14.62 17.87
N ARG A 662 -63.05 14.28 17.16
CA ARG A 662 -63.00 14.10 15.70
C ARG A 662 -62.57 15.43 15.04
N PRO A 663 -61.67 15.41 14.04
CA PRO A 663 -61.30 16.62 13.30
C PRO A 663 -62.53 17.30 12.69
N ASN A 664 -62.67 18.61 12.89
CA ASN A 664 -63.74 19.40 12.30
C ASN A 664 -63.46 19.62 10.81
N MET A 665 -64.29 19.09 9.93
CA MET A 665 -64.29 19.47 8.52
C MET A 665 -65.06 20.80 8.38
N THR A 666 -64.38 21.88 8.00
CA THR A 666 -65.07 23.10 7.57
C THR A 666 -65.88 22.79 6.31
N ARG A 667 -67.20 23.02 6.39
CA ARG A 667 -68.19 22.70 5.33
C ARG A 667 -67.99 23.51 4.04
N SER A 668 -67.21 24.60 4.10
CA SER A 668 -66.78 25.37 2.94
C SER A 668 -65.59 24.68 2.29
N ASP A 669 -65.85 23.94 1.21
CA ASP A 669 -64.78 23.49 0.32
C ASP A 669 -64.15 24.74 -0.35
N PRO A 670 -62.85 25.03 -0.13
CA PRO A 670 -62.18 26.14 -0.81
C PRO A 670 -61.96 25.86 -2.30
N TRP A 671 -62.28 24.66 -2.80
CA TRP A 671 -62.12 24.27 -4.19
C TRP A 671 -63.07 25.03 -5.13
N LEU A 672 -62.50 25.73 -6.10
CA LEU A 672 -63.22 26.35 -7.21
C LEU A 672 -63.05 25.48 -8.47
N PRO A 673 -64.11 25.25 -9.28
CA PRO A 673 -64.00 24.54 -10.55
C PRO A 673 -62.93 25.16 -11.45
N ILE A 674 -62.05 24.33 -12.00
CA ILE A 674 -60.93 24.73 -12.87
C ILE A 674 -60.81 23.76 -14.04
N THR A 675 -60.36 24.26 -15.20
CA THR A 675 -60.06 23.40 -16.35
C THR A 675 -58.82 22.54 -16.08
N LEU A 676 -58.74 21.36 -16.71
CA LEU A 676 -57.58 20.48 -16.58
C LEU A 676 -56.29 21.13 -17.08
N ALA A 677 -56.38 21.95 -18.14
CA ALA A 677 -55.26 22.69 -18.70
C ALA A 677 -54.69 23.71 -17.69
N ASP A 678 -55.56 24.49 -17.05
CA ASP A 678 -55.14 25.49 -16.05
C ASP A 678 -54.63 24.82 -14.76
N LEU A 679 -55.13 23.63 -14.41
CA LEU A 679 -54.64 22.86 -13.27
C LEU A 679 -53.24 22.31 -13.52
N GLY A 680 -53.00 21.71 -14.70
CA GLY A 680 -51.70 21.20 -15.10
C GLY A 680 -50.63 22.28 -15.22
N ALA A 681 -51.02 23.51 -15.55
CA ALA A 681 -50.14 24.67 -15.55
C ALA A 681 -49.94 25.31 -14.16
N SER A 682 -50.71 24.90 -13.14
CA SER A 682 -50.64 25.50 -11.81
C SER A 682 -49.46 24.96 -10.99
N THR A 683 -48.47 25.81 -10.75
CA THR A 683 -47.31 25.49 -9.90
C THR A 683 -47.35 26.30 -8.60
N SER A 684 -47.03 25.68 -7.47
CA SER A 684 -46.88 26.42 -6.22
C SER A 684 -45.55 27.21 -6.17
N SER A 685 -45.64 28.53 -6.29
CA SER A 685 -44.50 29.43 -6.11
C SER A 685 -43.92 29.35 -4.69
N GLU A 686 -44.75 29.02 -3.72
CA GLU A 686 -44.37 28.84 -2.31
C GLU A 686 -43.55 27.58 -2.09
N LEU A 687 -43.98 26.44 -2.65
CA LEU A 687 -43.17 25.23 -2.68
C LEU A 687 -41.83 25.49 -3.37
N ARG A 688 -41.84 26.14 -4.54
CA ARG A 688 -40.61 26.45 -5.28
C ARG A 688 -39.68 27.39 -4.51
N ARG A 689 -40.23 28.31 -3.71
CA ARG A 689 -39.48 29.21 -2.81
C ARG A 689 -38.86 28.43 -1.65
N VAL A 690 -39.59 27.48 -1.07
CA VAL A 690 -39.12 26.58 -0.01
C VAL A 690 -38.02 25.65 -0.55
N GLU A 691 -38.21 25.02 -1.71
CA GLU A 691 -37.20 24.21 -2.40
C GLU A 691 -35.91 25.00 -2.69
N LYS A 692 -36.03 26.21 -3.24
CA LYS A 692 -34.87 27.09 -3.50
C LYS A 692 -34.12 27.47 -2.22
N ARG A 693 -34.83 27.61 -1.09
CA ARG A 693 -34.23 27.87 0.22
C ARG A 693 -33.55 26.62 0.78
N LEU A 694 -34.10 25.43 0.52
CA LEU A 694 -33.58 24.14 0.95
C LEU A 694 -32.36 23.68 0.15
N GLY A 695 -32.29 24.01 -1.15
CA GLY A 695 -31.19 23.63 -2.06
C GLY A 695 -29.80 24.14 -1.69
N ARG A 696 -29.64 24.83 -0.55
CA ARG A 696 -28.34 25.27 0.00
C ARG A 696 -27.84 24.46 1.20
N ASN A 697 -28.70 23.70 1.90
CA ASN A 697 -28.33 22.90 3.07
C ASN A 697 -29.32 21.72 3.26
N PHE A 698 -29.06 20.59 2.59
CA PHE A 698 -29.95 19.41 2.59
C PHE A 698 -30.01 18.64 3.94
N THR A 699 -29.21 18.99 4.93
CA THR A 699 -29.01 18.15 6.13
C THR A 699 -29.89 18.49 7.33
N LYS A 700 -30.68 19.57 7.30
CA LYS A 700 -31.61 19.91 8.39
C LYS A 700 -32.90 20.52 7.87
N LEU A 701 -33.91 19.68 7.63
CA LEU A 701 -35.31 20.14 7.58
C LEU A 701 -35.72 20.56 9.00
N SER A 702 -35.64 21.86 9.30
CA SER A 702 -36.24 22.41 10.51
C SER A 702 -37.74 22.15 10.50
N GLN A 703 -38.26 21.70 11.63
CA GLN A 703 -39.65 21.36 11.90
C GLN A 703 -40.62 22.44 11.38
N LEU A 704 -41.59 22.03 10.55
CA LEU A 704 -42.92 22.62 10.64
C LEU A 704 -43.54 22.04 11.91
N HIS A 705 -43.37 22.76 13.01
CA HIS A 705 -43.97 22.44 14.31
C HIS A 705 -45.49 22.44 14.13
N ARG A 706 -46.11 21.27 14.20
CA ARG A 706 -47.57 21.13 14.06
C ARG A 706 -48.20 21.48 15.40
N SER A 707 -48.89 22.62 15.48
CA SER A 707 -49.77 22.93 16.60
C SER A 707 -51.21 22.58 16.23
N PRO A 708 -51.81 21.52 16.80
CA PRO A 708 -53.16 21.07 16.43
C PRO A 708 -54.26 22.12 16.64
N ALA A 709 -53.99 23.14 17.48
CA ALA A 709 -54.93 24.20 17.82
C ALA A 709 -54.96 25.36 16.81
N THR A 710 -53.92 25.51 15.99
CA THR A 710 -53.71 26.72 15.17
C THR A 710 -53.42 26.43 13.70
N ASP A 711 -52.94 25.22 13.37
CA ASP A 711 -52.61 24.87 11.99
C ASP A 711 -53.83 24.31 11.26
N THR A 712 -54.53 25.21 10.57
CA THR A 712 -55.35 24.83 9.41
C THR A 712 -54.43 24.16 8.38
N GLN A 713 -54.93 23.17 7.65
CA GLN A 713 -54.18 22.30 6.72
C GLN A 713 -53.42 23.03 5.57
N THR A 714 -53.35 24.36 5.59
CA THR A 714 -52.91 25.29 4.56
C THR A 714 -51.39 25.54 4.51
N THR A 715 -50.58 25.04 5.45
CA THR A 715 -49.12 25.29 5.50
C THR A 715 -48.26 24.07 5.15
N LEU A 716 -48.84 23.06 4.49
CA LEU A 716 -48.06 21.98 3.89
C LEU A 716 -47.60 22.42 2.50
N ALA A 717 -46.35 22.14 2.16
CA ALA A 717 -45.80 22.45 0.85
C ALA A 717 -46.51 21.55 -0.18
N ARG A 718 -47.50 22.10 -0.89
CA ARG A 718 -48.32 21.40 -1.89
C ARG A 718 -47.77 21.72 -3.27
N ASP A 719 -47.76 20.74 -4.17
CA ASP A 719 -47.37 20.96 -5.58
C ASP A 719 -48.29 21.97 -6.27
N SER A 720 -49.58 21.96 -5.90
CA SER A 720 -50.56 22.97 -6.30
C SER A 720 -51.23 23.60 -5.08
N ASN A 721 -51.43 24.92 -5.12
CA ASN A 721 -52.22 25.63 -4.11
C ASN A 721 -53.73 25.35 -4.24
N ARG A 722 -54.14 24.59 -5.26
CA ARG A 722 -55.53 24.32 -5.58
C ARG A 722 -56.01 23.01 -4.96
N LEU A 723 -55.20 21.95 -4.98
CA LEU A 723 -55.59 20.68 -4.37
C LEU A 723 -55.44 20.72 -2.84
N CYS A 724 -56.29 19.97 -2.13
CA CYS A 724 -56.26 19.84 -0.68
C CYS A 724 -55.88 18.40 -0.30
N LEU A 725 -55.13 18.24 0.80
CA LEU A 725 -54.74 16.91 1.29
C LEU A 725 -55.94 16.24 1.99
N PRO A 726 -56.31 15.01 1.60
CA PRO A 726 -57.40 14.31 2.27
C PRO A 726 -57.01 13.92 3.70
N LEU A 727 -58.02 13.78 4.57
CA LEU A 727 -57.82 13.12 5.85
C LEU A 727 -57.51 11.64 5.63
N ASN A 728 -56.71 11.05 6.53
CA ASN A 728 -56.41 9.63 6.47
C ASN A 728 -57.71 8.82 6.69
N PRO A 729 -58.17 8.05 5.68
CA PRO A 729 -59.45 7.32 5.76
C PRO A 729 -59.45 6.27 6.87
N ASP A 730 -58.32 5.60 7.12
CA ASP A 730 -58.21 4.55 8.14
C ASP A 730 -58.39 5.12 9.55
N LEU A 731 -57.89 6.33 9.79
CA LEU A 731 -58.07 6.98 11.08
C LEU A 731 -59.53 7.43 11.26
N VAL A 732 -60.13 8.01 10.22
CA VAL A 732 -61.56 8.39 10.21
C VAL A 732 -62.46 7.19 10.49
N ALA A 733 -62.18 6.05 9.85
CA ALA A 733 -62.92 4.80 10.06
C ALA A 733 -62.91 4.33 11.53
N ARG A 734 -61.86 4.63 12.30
CA ARG A 734 -61.79 4.30 13.74
C ARG A 734 -62.70 5.19 14.59
N TRP A 735 -62.87 6.48 14.27
CA TRP A 735 -63.89 7.30 14.92
C TRP A 735 -65.31 6.79 14.61
N ASP A 736 -65.57 6.41 13.36
CA ASP A 736 -66.86 5.85 12.96
C ASP A 736 -67.13 4.51 13.68
N LYS A 737 -66.11 3.65 13.76
CA LYS A 737 -66.16 2.38 14.49
C LYS A 737 -66.51 2.59 15.96
N VAL A 738 -65.77 3.44 16.70
CA VAL A 738 -66.04 3.64 18.14
C VAL A 738 -67.41 4.26 18.40
N GLN A 739 -67.85 5.18 17.55
CA GLN A 739 -69.17 5.80 17.66
C GLN A 739 -70.28 4.79 17.43
N SER A 740 -70.16 3.94 16.40
CA SER A 740 -71.09 2.85 16.11
C SER A 740 -71.18 1.87 17.28
N ARG A 741 -70.05 1.40 17.82
CA ARG A 741 -70.03 0.45 18.95
C ARG A 741 -70.67 1.03 20.21
N LEU A 742 -70.36 2.29 20.55
CA LEU A 742 -70.94 2.97 21.70
C LEU A 742 -72.44 3.24 21.53
N HIS A 743 -72.89 3.56 20.31
CA HIS A 743 -74.32 3.69 20.00
C HIS A 743 -75.03 2.36 20.25
N ASN A 744 -74.51 1.26 19.68
CA ASN A 744 -75.11 -0.06 19.86
C ASN A 744 -75.23 -0.47 21.33
N LEU A 745 -74.20 -0.21 22.15
CA LEU A 745 -74.26 -0.47 23.61
C LEU A 745 -75.31 0.36 24.34
N ARG A 746 -75.53 1.62 23.92
CA ARG A 746 -76.54 2.51 24.54
C ARG A 746 -77.96 2.10 24.19
N HIS A 747 -78.16 1.48 23.04
CA HIS A 747 -79.47 1.09 22.51
C HIS A 747 -79.74 -0.42 22.61
N HIS A 748 -78.92 -1.16 23.36
CA HIS A 748 -79.07 -2.62 23.54
C HIS A 748 -79.05 -3.42 22.23
N LEU A 749 -78.32 -2.95 21.22
CA LEU A 749 -78.19 -3.61 19.92
C LEU A 749 -77.06 -4.65 19.94
N ARG A 750 -77.11 -5.64 19.05
CA ARG A 750 -76.03 -6.63 18.89
C ARG A 750 -74.94 -6.14 17.94
N LEU A 751 -73.75 -6.70 18.08
CA LEU A 751 -72.66 -6.53 17.13
C LEU A 751 -72.95 -7.37 15.87
N CYS A 752 -73.47 -6.76 14.82
CA CYS A 752 -73.59 -7.44 13.53
C CYS A 752 -72.21 -7.50 12.85
N THR A 753 -71.88 -8.65 12.27
CA THR A 753 -70.61 -8.93 11.57
C THR A 753 -70.39 -8.01 10.40
#